data_AF-A0A6N3CRZ5-F1
#
_entry.id   AF-A0A6N3CRZ5-F1
#
_cell.length_a   1.000
_cell.length_b   1.000
_cell.length_c   1.000
_cell.angle_alpha   90.00
_cell.angle_beta   90.00
_cell.angle_gamma   90.00
#
_symmetry.space_group_name_H-M   'P 1'
#
loop_
_entity.id
_entity.type
_entity.pdbx_description
1 polymer ?
#
loop_
_entity_poly.entity_id
_entity_poly.type
_entity_poly.pdbx_seq_one_letter_code
_entity_poly.pdbx_strand_id
1 'polypeptide(L)'
;MASLRDTVKDYQKELRDGIAWVAFWKTGRSWNAEYFHLEMGDYLYPEDRSRMEEIKQADPAAVVVNGYYSGYLGEDMSLDELTARVRRHYENGYSNIGEFIEAHDDRLPPELIEEARATAHAAGLPFSEKAYRDGEEPDPYLFDGSMSMEDYALIHRMIENERSERMEQPILSGYLSNLGKYTEGRPAGEWVSFPTTAEHLKEVFDRIGIDGKNYGELHITEYQSSISGLAGKLTELESLDELNYLSELLKMQFDDDREKFVAAMKYGDHTRDLQDIINLAQNLDCYWLYPSVQSEEDYGHYLIEELDELELPEEAKKYFMYEEYGRDAAINDGGRFTEQGYIYNNRNTFTEWYDGRDVPEEYRVTPQPPVQEKEQADLDASAAIPTTATEQPPVLPIILSSEKPADKMKEITDRLEQGILGLYESDRYADYLRTMSKFHDYSLNNTILIAMQGGNLVKGYKQWEKEFDRHVKPGEKAIKILAPSPFTVKKQVEKIDPDTQKPVFDKDGKPVTEEKEIKIPAFRVVSVFDISQTEGKELPALTYELTGNVEQYKDFFAALEKTSPFAMGFEALSGGIKGRCNYEEKRILINEGMDELQNIKTAIHEIAHATLHDTALAMPERPDRRTREVQAESVAYAVCQHYGLDTSDYSFGYIAGWSSGKELAELKGSLETIRSTAAKLIDTIDGHFAEIQKAQDKEQTTEQAQPAQEAAKQPEAEAAAPELPEETAPAQEKEAQTEPEADTGASSEAPQPPQPEQATPAAPYYPINEAAAKRAKDMNSFSDYKQGSATAEYRHYVDEAVQLAERQKQRVDPMYHDKIDSLLDTYARKLAANMNKGYEIDARVPSILIAGGSNFPTRKKEKQNAARDSNYREWQDIQGLLDKIRSTGMGGISADDPQAVQKLEKKLESLEKSQETMKAVNAYYRKHKTLDGCPHLSPEQLEKLKANMASSWHLGDKPFATWALSNNSAEIRRVKDRIKSLSQQKEIGFVGWEFDGGKVDANTEANRLQIFFEDKPDETTREALKSNGFRWSPKAGAWQRQLTSNAYYAADYVKAIAPLTGEKPTELQRAHIRAQKVAAQEQPAQEQPENYLKAAEQTTEQNYNMIDGQINNTPTAAELEEKAKAGGQISLAEYAEALKAEKKQTEPEKKLSIRAQLKAAKEQTPKKQARQKTQDLERS
;
A
#
# COMPACT_ATOMS: atom_id res chain seq x y z
N MET A 1 -3.51 -66.03 5.42
CA MET A 1 -3.56 -66.12 6.89
C MET A 1 -2.51 -65.25 7.54
N ALA A 2 -1.20 -65.58 7.53
CA ALA A 2 -0.16 -64.69 8.07
C ALA A 2 -0.25 -63.28 7.46
N SER A 3 -0.07 -63.15 6.14
CA SER A 3 -0.21 -61.86 5.45
C SER A 3 -1.54 -61.14 5.71
N LEU A 4 -2.70 -61.83 5.80
CA LEU A 4 -3.97 -61.16 6.14
C LEU A 4 -3.95 -60.63 7.59
N ARG A 5 -3.39 -61.38 8.53
CA ARG A 5 -3.26 -60.97 9.93
C ARG A 5 -2.34 -59.76 10.06
N ASP A 6 -1.28 -59.71 9.26
CA ASP A 6 -0.34 -58.59 9.21
C ASP A 6 -1.05 -57.35 8.61
N THR A 7 -1.73 -57.48 7.46
CA THR A 7 -2.55 -56.38 6.88
C THR A 7 -3.64 -55.89 7.83
N VAL A 8 -4.37 -56.78 8.52
CA VAL A 8 -5.42 -56.40 9.49
C VAL A 8 -4.84 -55.77 10.76
N LYS A 9 -3.57 -56.06 11.08
CA LYS A 9 -2.85 -55.40 12.20
C LYS A 9 -2.50 -53.96 11.85
N ASP A 10 -2.07 -53.72 10.61
CA ASP A 10 -1.64 -52.39 10.17
C ASP A 10 -2.83 -51.41 10.09
N TYR A 11 -4.04 -51.92 9.78
CA TYR A 11 -5.31 -51.16 9.78
C TYR A 11 -6.19 -51.45 11.02
N GLN A 12 -5.60 -51.94 12.12
CA GLN A 12 -6.36 -52.37 13.30
C GLN A 12 -7.04 -51.19 14.02
N LYS A 13 -6.48 -49.99 13.92
CA LYS A 13 -7.00 -48.80 14.58
C LYS A 13 -8.22 -48.27 13.85
N GLU A 14 -8.11 -48.10 12.54
CA GLU A 14 -9.13 -47.61 11.62
C GLU A 14 -10.38 -48.52 11.67
N LEU A 15 -10.17 -49.84 11.70
CA LEU A 15 -11.23 -50.83 11.88
C LEU A 15 -11.93 -50.80 13.25
N ARG A 16 -11.32 -50.21 14.29
CA ARG A 16 -11.90 -50.11 15.65
C ARG A 16 -12.55 -48.76 15.89
N ASP A 17 -11.87 -47.69 15.48
CA ASP A 17 -12.33 -46.30 15.57
C ASP A 17 -13.65 -46.14 14.78
N GLY A 18 -13.83 -46.90 13.68
CA GLY A 18 -15.10 -46.95 12.94
C GLY A 18 -15.41 -45.69 12.12
N ILE A 19 -14.44 -44.78 12.01
CA ILE A 19 -14.56 -43.51 11.28
C ILE A 19 -14.35 -43.71 9.77
N ALA A 20 -13.45 -44.61 9.37
CA ALA A 20 -13.13 -44.89 7.97
C ALA A 20 -13.67 -46.25 7.51
N TRP A 21 -13.86 -46.41 6.19
CA TRP A 21 -14.16 -47.69 5.56
C TRP A 21 -12.86 -48.29 5.01
N VAL A 22 -12.56 -49.56 5.30
CA VAL A 22 -11.31 -50.20 4.87
C VAL A 22 -11.62 -51.29 3.85
N ALA A 23 -11.14 -51.15 2.61
CA ALA A 23 -11.23 -52.19 1.60
C ALA A 23 -10.10 -53.21 1.79
N PHE A 24 -10.43 -54.50 1.80
CA PHE A 24 -9.48 -55.61 1.82
C PHE A 24 -9.58 -56.42 0.53
N TRP A 25 -8.47 -56.59 -0.15
CA TRP A 25 -8.38 -57.36 -1.39
C TRP A 25 -7.10 -58.18 -1.47
N LYS A 26 -7.05 -59.10 -2.44
CA LYS A 26 -6.00 -60.11 -2.54
C LYS A 26 -5.33 -60.09 -3.90
N THR A 27 -4.01 -59.87 -3.92
CA THR A 27 -3.19 -59.99 -5.13
C THR A 27 -2.33 -61.25 -5.05
N GLY A 28 -2.76 -62.30 -5.75
CA GLY A 28 -2.06 -63.59 -5.79
C GLY A 28 -2.07 -64.34 -4.44
N ARG A 29 -0.99 -64.21 -3.66
CA ARG A 29 -0.87 -64.80 -2.31
C ARG A 29 -0.86 -63.76 -1.19
N SER A 30 -0.72 -62.48 -1.52
CA SER A 30 -0.68 -61.37 -0.58
C SER A 30 -2.06 -60.76 -0.39
N TRP A 31 -2.26 -60.16 0.77
CA TRP A 31 -3.39 -59.29 1.09
C TRP A 31 -2.93 -57.85 1.14
N ASN A 32 -3.79 -56.96 0.67
CA ASN A 32 -3.62 -55.52 0.74
C ASN A 32 -4.87 -54.92 1.40
N ALA A 33 -4.72 -53.71 1.92
CA ALA A 33 -5.82 -52.90 2.39
C ALA A 33 -5.53 -51.41 2.19
N GLU A 34 -6.59 -50.63 2.10
CA GLU A 34 -6.60 -49.18 1.85
C GLU A 34 -7.87 -48.63 2.49
N TYR A 35 -7.79 -47.46 3.11
CA TYR A 35 -8.95 -46.82 3.75
C TYR A 35 -9.57 -45.77 2.81
N PHE A 36 -10.86 -45.52 2.99
CA PHE A 36 -11.68 -44.61 2.18
C PHE A 36 -12.64 -43.87 3.10
N HIS A 37 -13.06 -42.68 2.68
CA HIS A 37 -14.01 -41.84 3.39
C HIS A 37 -15.26 -41.62 2.55
N LEU A 38 -16.39 -41.42 3.22
CA LEU A 38 -17.63 -40.96 2.57
C LEU A 38 -17.83 -39.49 2.91
N GLU A 39 -18.41 -38.74 1.98
CA GLU A 39 -18.77 -37.33 2.16
C GLU A 39 -20.03 -37.19 3.04
N MET A 40 -20.33 -35.97 3.50
CA MET A 40 -21.57 -35.63 4.19
C MET A 40 -22.78 -35.93 3.28
N GLY A 41 -23.38 -37.11 3.46
CA GLY A 41 -24.43 -37.64 2.59
C GLY A 41 -24.36 -39.15 2.31
N ASP A 42 -23.30 -39.85 2.78
CA ASP A 42 -23.03 -41.26 2.46
C ASP A 42 -22.69 -41.48 0.96
N TYR A 43 -21.90 -40.58 0.37
CA TYR A 43 -21.44 -40.67 -1.03
C TYR A 43 -19.93 -40.87 -1.16
N LEU A 44 -19.48 -41.52 -2.24
CA LEU A 44 -18.07 -41.74 -2.55
C LEU A 44 -17.44 -40.57 -3.33
N TYR A 45 -16.29 -40.08 -2.86
CA TYR A 45 -15.46 -39.14 -3.63
C TYR A 45 -15.09 -39.71 -5.02
N PRO A 46 -15.03 -38.88 -6.09
CA PRO A 46 -14.72 -39.34 -7.45
C PRO A 46 -13.38 -40.11 -7.56
N GLU A 47 -12.37 -39.69 -6.80
CA GLU A 47 -11.04 -40.28 -6.73
C GLU A 47 -11.09 -41.65 -6.02
N ASP A 48 -11.70 -41.68 -4.82
CA ASP A 48 -11.90 -42.89 -4.02
C ASP A 48 -12.72 -43.95 -4.79
N ARG A 49 -13.78 -43.53 -5.48
CA ARG A 49 -14.56 -44.40 -6.37
C ARG A 49 -13.71 -44.99 -7.49
N SER A 50 -12.93 -44.16 -8.18
CA SER A 50 -12.06 -44.60 -9.28
C SER A 50 -11.07 -45.65 -8.78
N ARG A 51 -10.51 -45.41 -7.58
CA ARG A 51 -9.61 -46.34 -6.88
C ARG A 51 -10.30 -47.64 -6.45
N MET A 52 -11.54 -47.57 -5.95
CA MET A 52 -12.33 -48.76 -5.61
C MET A 52 -12.69 -49.60 -6.84
N GLU A 53 -12.96 -48.99 -8.00
CA GLU A 53 -13.16 -49.72 -9.26
C GLU A 53 -11.88 -50.42 -9.74
N GLU A 54 -10.69 -49.82 -9.58
CA GLU A 54 -9.42 -50.52 -9.82
C GLU A 54 -9.26 -51.76 -8.91
N ILE A 55 -9.59 -51.62 -7.62
CA ILE A 55 -9.52 -52.72 -6.64
C ILE A 55 -10.53 -53.83 -7.00
N LYS A 56 -11.76 -53.46 -7.39
CA LYS A 56 -12.82 -54.36 -7.87
C LYS A 56 -12.43 -55.11 -9.14
N GLN A 57 -11.72 -54.47 -10.07
CA GLN A 57 -11.17 -55.12 -11.26
C GLN A 57 -10.02 -56.08 -10.91
N ALA A 58 -9.17 -55.73 -9.94
CA ALA A 58 -8.05 -56.56 -9.49
C ALA A 58 -8.51 -57.79 -8.67
N ASP A 59 -9.56 -57.65 -7.87
CA ASP A 59 -10.17 -58.72 -7.07
C ASP A 59 -11.68 -58.47 -6.88
N PRO A 60 -12.56 -59.06 -7.71
CA PRO A 60 -14.01 -58.89 -7.58
C PRO A 60 -14.60 -59.40 -6.26
N ALA A 61 -13.85 -60.18 -5.48
CA ALA A 61 -14.26 -60.65 -4.16
C ALA A 61 -13.82 -59.71 -3.01
N ALA A 62 -13.17 -58.58 -3.32
CA ALA A 62 -12.78 -57.59 -2.33
C ALA A 62 -13.98 -57.10 -1.49
N VAL A 63 -13.72 -56.79 -0.21
CA VAL A 63 -14.74 -56.39 0.76
C VAL A 63 -14.36 -55.09 1.44
N VAL A 64 -15.35 -54.22 1.63
CA VAL A 64 -15.22 -52.92 2.29
C VAL A 64 -15.84 -53.02 3.69
N VAL A 65 -15.05 -52.73 4.71
CA VAL A 65 -15.37 -53.09 6.11
C VAL A 65 -15.19 -51.90 7.02
N ASN A 66 -16.19 -51.61 7.86
CA ASN A 66 -16.17 -50.53 8.84
C ASN A 66 -16.45 -51.06 10.25
N GLY A 67 -15.81 -50.44 11.25
CA GLY A 67 -15.88 -50.82 12.66
C GLY A 67 -17.29 -50.88 13.25
N TYR A 68 -18.15 -49.94 12.87
CA TYR A 68 -19.52 -49.84 13.36
C TYR A 68 -20.49 -50.66 12.51
N TYR A 69 -20.48 -50.45 11.18
CA TYR A 69 -21.49 -50.99 10.28
C TYR A 69 -21.29 -52.47 9.91
N SER A 70 -20.04 -52.96 9.83
CA SER A 70 -19.75 -54.36 9.42
C SER A 70 -19.85 -55.37 10.58
N GLY A 71 -20.90 -55.25 11.38
CA GLY A 71 -21.21 -56.19 12.46
C GLY A 71 -20.48 -55.95 13.78
N TYR A 72 -20.19 -54.68 14.12
CA TYR A 72 -19.52 -54.26 15.35
C TYR A 72 -18.15 -54.93 15.56
N LEU A 73 -17.14 -54.37 14.89
CA LEU A 73 -15.71 -54.69 14.95
C LEU A 73 -14.98 -53.93 16.09
N GLY A 74 -15.69 -53.72 17.22
CA GLY A 74 -15.29 -52.79 18.28
C GLY A 74 -14.02 -53.11 19.08
N GLU A 75 -13.65 -52.16 19.95
CA GLU A 75 -12.36 -52.02 20.64
C GLU A 75 -11.87 -53.29 21.36
N ASP A 76 -12.76 -54.05 22.00
CA ASP A 76 -12.42 -55.23 22.83
C ASP A 76 -11.92 -56.44 22.02
N MET A 77 -12.06 -56.44 20.69
CA MET A 77 -11.80 -57.64 19.89
C MET A 77 -10.31 -57.88 19.64
N SER A 78 -9.84 -59.12 19.79
CA SER A 78 -8.44 -59.46 19.54
C SER A 78 -8.08 -59.43 18.05
N LEU A 79 -6.80 -59.24 17.74
CA LEU A 79 -6.30 -59.22 16.35
C LEU A 79 -6.68 -60.50 15.56
N ASP A 80 -6.69 -61.65 16.22
CA ASP A 80 -7.05 -62.93 15.60
C ASP A 80 -8.54 -63.03 15.27
N GLU A 81 -9.40 -62.46 16.12
CA GLU A 81 -10.84 -62.39 15.88
C GLU A 81 -11.18 -61.37 14.78
N LEU A 82 -10.54 -60.20 14.76
CA LEU A 82 -10.64 -59.22 13.66
C LEU A 82 -10.21 -59.86 12.33
N THR A 83 -9.05 -60.53 12.33
CA THR A 83 -8.53 -61.27 11.15
C THR A 83 -9.52 -62.33 10.68
N ALA A 84 -10.15 -63.07 11.60
CA ALA A 84 -11.16 -64.07 11.28
C ALA A 84 -12.46 -63.45 10.75
N ARG A 85 -12.86 -62.26 11.21
CA ARG A 85 -14.05 -61.56 10.73
C ARG A 85 -13.84 -60.94 9.34
N VAL A 86 -12.74 -60.23 9.09
CA VAL A 86 -12.42 -59.71 7.73
C VAL A 86 -12.37 -60.86 6.73
N ARG A 87 -11.72 -61.98 7.09
CA ARG A 87 -11.75 -63.21 6.29
C ARG A 87 -13.16 -63.73 6.04
N ARG A 88 -14.04 -63.72 7.05
CA ARG A 88 -15.42 -64.18 6.93
C ARG A 88 -16.24 -63.30 5.98
N HIS A 89 -16.04 -61.98 5.99
CA HIS A 89 -16.68 -61.10 5.01
C HIS A 89 -16.26 -61.48 3.59
N TYR A 90 -14.95 -61.57 3.34
CA TYR A 90 -14.40 -61.96 2.04
C TYR A 90 -14.84 -63.36 1.56
N GLU A 91 -14.77 -64.38 2.41
CA GLU A 91 -15.12 -65.77 2.03
C GLU A 91 -16.63 -66.00 1.81
N ASN A 92 -17.50 -65.11 2.32
CA ASN A 92 -18.96 -65.21 2.15
C ASN A 92 -19.55 -64.10 1.26
N GLY A 93 -18.72 -63.20 0.73
CA GLY A 93 -19.16 -62.08 -0.12
C GLY A 93 -19.93 -60.98 0.62
N TYR A 94 -19.77 -60.85 1.95
CA TYR A 94 -20.47 -59.79 2.70
C TYR A 94 -19.73 -58.46 2.62
N SER A 95 -20.48 -57.38 2.37
CA SER A 95 -19.93 -56.03 2.17
C SER A 95 -18.97 -56.00 0.96
N ASN A 96 -19.40 -56.58 -0.17
CA ASN A 96 -18.62 -56.63 -1.40
C ASN A 96 -18.38 -55.21 -1.96
N ILE A 97 -17.19 -54.98 -2.51
CA ILE A 97 -16.83 -53.66 -3.06
C ILE A 97 -17.74 -53.20 -4.20
N GLY A 98 -18.32 -54.10 -5.00
CA GLY A 98 -19.27 -53.76 -6.05
C GLY A 98 -20.59 -53.22 -5.51
N GLU A 99 -21.20 -53.94 -4.56
CA GLU A 99 -22.42 -53.51 -3.86
C GLU A 99 -22.16 -52.21 -3.07
N PHE A 100 -20.96 -52.05 -2.51
CA PHE A 100 -20.57 -50.84 -1.80
C PHE A 100 -20.47 -49.63 -2.74
N ILE A 101 -19.84 -49.76 -3.91
CA ILE A 101 -19.80 -48.67 -4.91
C ILE A 101 -21.22 -48.33 -5.36
N GLU A 102 -22.04 -49.32 -5.73
CA GLU A 102 -23.42 -49.09 -6.23
C GLU A 102 -24.34 -48.44 -5.18
N ALA A 103 -24.14 -48.70 -3.89
CA ALA A 103 -24.95 -48.13 -2.82
C ALA A 103 -24.59 -46.68 -2.44
N HIS A 104 -23.41 -46.19 -2.84
CA HIS A 104 -22.88 -44.86 -2.50
C HIS A 104 -22.44 -44.08 -3.77
N ASP A 105 -23.00 -44.43 -4.93
CA ASP A 105 -22.83 -43.75 -6.22
C ASP A 105 -23.95 -42.72 -6.43
N ASP A 106 -23.60 -41.45 -6.51
CA ASP A 106 -24.51 -40.30 -6.59
C ASP A 106 -24.86 -39.88 -8.04
N ARG A 107 -24.24 -40.50 -9.06
CA ARG A 107 -24.30 -39.98 -10.43
C ARG A 107 -25.62 -40.27 -11.13
N LEU A 108 -26.25 -39.20 -11.63
CA LEU A 108 -27.31 -39.30 -12.63
C LEU A 108 -26.77 -39.91 -13.93
N PRO A 109 -27.58 -40.68 -14.69
CA PRO A 109 -27.14 -41.25 -15.97
C PRO A 109 -26.79 -40.14 -16.97
N PRO A 110 -25.65 -40.22 -17.69
CA PRO A 110 -25.23 -39.18 -18.64
C PRO A 110 -26.27 -38.86 -19.72
N GLU A 111 -27.02 -39.88 -20.19
CA GLU A 111 -28.11 -39.72 -21.16
C GLU A 111 -29.23 -38.81 -20.63
N LEU A 112 -29.49 -38.87 -19.32
CA LEU A 112 -30.54 -38.11 -18.62
C LEU A 112 -30.09 -36.66 -18.37
N ILE A 113 -28.80 -36.44 -18.10
CA ILE A 113 -28.19 -35.11 -18.00
C ILE A 113 -28.23 -34.39 -19.36
N GLU A 114 -27.86 -35.06 -20.45
CA GLU A 114 -27.92 -34.46 -21.79
C GLU A 114 -29.36 -34.19 -22.25
N GLU A 115 -30.34 -35.06 -21.94
CA GLU A 115 -31.75 -34.81 -22.23
C GLU A 115 -32.31 -33.61 -21.43
N ALA A 116 -31.95 -33.50 -20.15
CA ALA A 116 -32.37 -32.38 -19.30
C ALA A 116 -31.71 -31.05 -19.71
N ARG A 117 -30.41 -31.06 -20.03
CA ARG A 117 -29.69 -29.89 -20.57
C ARG A 117 -30.28 -29.43 -21.90
N ALA A 118 -30.51 -30.34 -22.84
CA ALA A 118 -31.14 -30.03 -24.12
C ALA A 118 -32.56 -29.44 -23.94
N THR A 119 -33.31 -29.92 -22.95
CA THR A 119 -34.65 -29.40 -22.60
C THR A 119 -34.58 -27.99 -22.02
N ALA A 120 -33.64 -27.71 -21.12
CA ALA A 120 -33.41 -26.38 -20.57
C ALA A 120 -32.99 -25.38 -21.67
N HIS A 121 -32.02 -25.76 -22.50
CA HIS A 121 -31.54 -24.94 -23.63
C HIS A 121 -32.66 -24.65 -24.64
N ALA A 122 -33.52 -25.63 -24.93
CA ALA A 122 -34.69 -25.45 -25.79
C ALA A 122 -35.75 -24.49 -25.20
N ALA A 123 -35.79 -24.34 -23.87
CA ALA A 123 -36.59 -23.34 -23.16
C ALA A 123 -35.89 -21.97 -23.01
N GLY A 124 -34.62 -21.86 -23.45
CA GLY A 124 -33.79 -20.66 -23.26
C GLY A 124 -33.27 -20.50 -21.82
N LEU A 125 -33.29 -21.58 -21.03
CA LEU A 125 -32.86 -21.60 -19.63
C LEU A 125 -31.50 -22.31 -19.47
N PRO A 126 -30.67 -21.90 -18.50
CA PRO A 126 -29.43 -22.57 -18.16
C PRO A 126 -29.72 -23.86 -17.38
N PHE A 127 -28.82 -24.83 -17.50
CA PHE A 127 -28.90 -26.11 -16.82
C PHE A 127 -27.79 -26.26 -15.76
N SER A 128 -28.17 -26.58 -14.53
CA SER A 128 -27.27 -27.02 -13.46
C SER A 128 -27.68 -28.41 -12.98
N GLU A 129 -26.69 -29.28 -12.78
CA GLU A 129 -26.85 -30.61 -12.21
C GLU A 129 -27.26 -30.55 -10.73
N LYS A 130 -26.88 -29.51 -9.98
CA LYS A 130 -27.33 -29.30 -8.57
C LYS A 130 -28.81 -28.96 -8.50
N ALA A 131 -29.25 -27.98 -9.28
CA ALA A 131 -30.67 -27.59 -9.34
C ALA A 131 -31.59 -28.74 -9.79
N TYR A 132 -31.09 -29.61 -10.66
CA TYR A 132 -31.80 -30.81 -11.11
C TYR A 132 -31.78 -31.96 -10.08
N ARG A 133 -30.74 -32.04 -9.24
CA ARG A 133 -30.52 -33.11 -8.25
C ARG A 133 -31.27 -32.85 -6.94
N ASP A 134 -31.04 -31.68 -6.34
CA ASP A 134 -31.44 -31.38 -4.96
C ASP A 134 -32.50 -30.26 -4.87
N GLY A 135 -32.72 -29.52 -5.96
CA GLY A 135 -33.62 -28.38 -6.01
C GLY A 135 -33.03 -27.09 -5.45
N GLU A 136 -31.74 -27.08 -5.10
CA GLU A 136 -30.99 -25.86 -4.75
C GLU A 136 -30.67 -25.05 -6.02
N GLU A 137 -31.03 -23.76 -6.02
CA GLU A 137 -30.65 -22.85 -7.10
C GLU A 137 -29.12 -22.64 -7.07
N PRO A 138 -28.44 -22.63 -8.24
CA PRO A 138 -27.00 -22.51 -8.28
C PRO A 138 -26.59 -21.07 -7.98
N ASP A 139 -25.55 -20.90 -7.16
CA ASP A 139 -24.97 -19.58 -6.90
C ASP A 139 -24.46 -18.96 -8.22
N PRO A 140 -25.01 -17.82 -8.66
CA PRO A 140 -24.61 -17.21 -9.92
C PRO A 140 -23.19 -16.63 -9.88
N TYR A 141 -22.59 -16.39 -8.72
CA TYR A 141 -21.27 -15.77 -8.58
C TYR A 141 -20.13 -16.77 -8.39
N LEU A 142 -20.45 -18.06 -8.18
CA LEU A 142 -19.47 -19.12 -7.94
C LEU A 142 -19.54 -20.23 -9.00
N PHE A 143 -18.51 -20.35 -9.84
CA PHE A 143 -18.39 -21.49 -10.76
C PHE A 143 -17.85 -22.73 -10.03
N ASP A 144 -18.76 -23.53 -9.47
CA ASP A 144 -18.48 -24.76 -8.71
C ASP A 144 -18.37 -26.03 -9.56
N GLY A 145 -18.56 -25.92 -10.88
CA GLY A 145 -18.55 -27.05 -11.81
C GLY A 145 -19.85 -27.84 -11.90
N SER A 146 -20.93 -27.44 -11.20
CA SER A 146 -22.25 -28.07 -11.29
C SER A 146 -23.00 -27.79 -12.61
N MET A 147 -22.46 -26.94 -13.48
CA MET A 147 -23.04 -26.55 -14.76
C MET A 147 -21.95 -26.39 -15.82
N SER A 148 -22.33 -26.39 -17.10
CA SER A 148 -21.37 -26.12 -18.17
C SER A 148 -20.93 -24.65 -18.19
N MET A 149 -19.77 -24.36 -18.77
CA MET A 149 -19.30 -22.97 -18.94
C MET A 149 -20.27 -22.15 -19.84
N GLU A 150 -21.00 -22.81 -20.73
CA GLU A 150 -22.01 -22.18 -21.60
C GLU A 150 -23.28 -21.85 -20.80
N ASP A 151 -23.70 -22.74 -19.89
CA ASP A 151 -24.81 -22.51 -18.95
C ASP A 151 -24.49 -21.38 -17.96
N TYR A 152 -23.28 -21.36 -17.41
CA TYR A 152 -22.80 -20.30 -16.53
C TYR A 152 -22.77 -18.94 -17.24
N ALA A 153 -22.25 -18.89 -18.47
CA ALA A 153 -22.29 -17.69 -19.30
C ALA A 153 -23.72 -17.27 -19.69
N LEU A 154 -24.67 -18.22 -19.78
CA LEU A 154 -26.08 -17.93 -20.01
C LEU A 154 -26.75 -17.34 -18.76
N ILE A 155 -26.49 -17.86 -17.55
CA ILE A 155 -26.90 -17.25 -16.27
C ILE A 155 -26.42 -15.79 -16.21
N HIS A 156 -25.12 -15.55 -16.43
CA HIS A 156 -24.55 -14.20 -16.37
C HIS A 156 -25.19 -13.24 -17.40
N ARG A 157 -25.50 -13.72 -18.61
CA ARG A 157 -26.24 -12.90 -19.59
C ARG A 157 -27.69 -12.66 -19.19
N MET A 158 -28.36 -13.63 -18.58
CA MET A 158 -29.73 -13.46 -18.10
C MET A 158 -29.79 -12.48 -16.92
N ILE A 159 -28.82 -12.54 -16.01
CA ILE A 159 -28.65 -11.57 -14.92
C ILE A 159 -28.34 -10.18 -15.49
N GLU A 160 -27.41 -10.05 -16.45
CA GLU A 160 -27.09 -8.75 -17.04
C GLU A 160 -28.26 -8.17 -17.85
N ASN A 161 -29.07 -9.02 -18.49
CA ASN A 161 -30.31 -8.61 -19.16
C ASN A 161 -31.40 -8.22 -18.14
N GLU A 162 -31.64 -9.00 -17.09
CA GLU A 162 -32.58 -8.62 -16.02
C GLU A 162 -32.14 -7.34 -15.31
N ARG A 163 -30.84 -7.16 -15.06
CA ARG A 163 -30.24 -5.96 -14.48
C ARG A 163 -30.44 -4.77 -15.42
N SER A 164 -30.25 -4.95 -16.73
CA SER A 164 -30.56 -3.93 -17.74
C SER A 164 -32.06 -3.57 -17.75
N GLU A 165 -32.95 -4.56 -17.77
CA GLU A 165 -34.41 -4.36 -17.73
C GLU A 165 -34.90 -3.73 -16.41
N ARG A 166 -34.24 -4.03 -15.28
CA ARG A 166 -34.47 -3.40 -13.97
C ARG A 166 -33.93 -1.96 -13.92
N MET A 167 -32.81 -1.67 -14.57
CA MET A 167 -32.26 -0.31 -14.70
C MET A 167 -33.07 0.57 -15.67
N GLU A 168 -33.79 -0.01 -16.63
CA GLU A 168 -34.75 0.73 -17.47
C GLU A 168 -36.02 1.16 -16.72
N GLN A 169 -36.33 0.56 -15.56
CA GLN A 169 -37.47 0.99 -14.74
C GLN A 169 -37.15 2.22 -13.87
N PRO A 170 -38.02 3.25 -13.83
CA PRO A 170 -37.77 4.45 -13.05
C PRO A 170 -37.72 4.15 -11.55
N ILE A 171 -36.58 4.45 -10.92
CA ILE A 171 -36.29 4.12 -9.52
C ILE A 171 -37.14 4.98 -8.56
N LEU A 172 -37.42 6.22 -8.95
CA LEU A 172 -38.22 7.18 -8.19
C LEU A 172 -38.99 8.10 -9.14
N SER A 173 -40.28 8.26 -8.89
CA SER A 173 -41.17 9.17 -9.61
C SER A 173 -42.03 9.97 -8.61
N GLY A 174 -42.31 11.23 -8.93
CA GLY A 174 -43.17 12.10 -8.13
C GLY A 174 -44.31 12.69 -8.98
N TYR A 175 -45.50 12.80 -8.40
CA TYR A 175 -46.64 13.46 -9.05
C TYR A 175 -46.61 14.96 -8.77
N LEU A 176 -46.16 15.76 -9.74
CA LEU A 176 -46.03 17.21 -9.62
C LEU A 176 -47.38 17.88 -9.88
N SER A 177 -47.82 18.74 -8.96
CA SER A 177 -49.12 19.43 -9.05
C SER A 177 -48.99 20.94 -8.80
N ASN A 178 -49.91 21.73 -9.38
CA ASN A 178 -50.10 23.14 -9.04
C ASN A 178 -51.22 23.30 -8.00
N LEU A 179 -50.87 23.75 -6.79
CA LEU A 179 -51.78 23.89 -5.65
C LEU A 179 -52.87 24.95 -5.88
N GLY A 180 -52.55 26.03 -6.61
CA GLY A 180 -53.48 27.10 -6.98
C GLY A 180 -54.60 26.66 -7.92
N LYS A 181 -54.33 25.72 -8.84
CA LYS A 181 -55.34 25.13 -9.73
C LYS A 181 -56.08 23.95 -9.11
N TYR A 182 -55.42 23.21 -8.23
CA TYR A 182 -56.03 22.10 -7.50
C TYR A 182 -57.22 22.58 -6.64
N THR A 183 -57.07 23.75 -6.01
CA THR A 183 -58.13 24.41 -5.24
C THR A 183 -59.30 24.96 -6.08
N GLU A 184 -59.15 25.10 -7.40
CA GLU A 184 -60.24 25.42 -8.34
C GLU A 184 -61.01 24.17 -8.84
N GLY A 185 -60.68 22.97 -8.34
CA GLY A 185 -61.37 21.72 -8.70
C GLY A 185 -60.94 21.12 -10.04
N ARG A 186 -59.76 21.47 -10.54
CA ARG A 186 -59.13 20.86 -11.72
C ARG A 186 -57.82 20.19 -11.31
N PRO A 187 -57.70 18.84 -11.35
CA PRO A 187 -56.42 18.19 -11.14
C PRO A 187 -55.50 18.51 -12.32
N ALA A 188 -54.55 19.43 -12.09
CA ALA A 188 -53.52 19.81 -13.04
C ALA A 188 -52.16 19.38 -12.47
N GLY A 189 -51.86 18.09 -12.65
CA GLY A 189 -50.61 17.48 -12.24
C GLY A 189 -50.20 16.35 -13.18
N GLU A 190 -48.92 16.01 -13.14
CA GLU A 190 -48.28 15.05 -14.06
C GLU A 190 -47.23 14.22 -13.32
N TRP A 191 -47.11 12.94 -13.65
CA TRP A 191 -46.06 12.07 -13.12
C TRP A 191 -44.73 12.39 -13.80
N VAL A 192 -43.70 12.67 -13.01
CA VAL A 192 -42.32 12.85 -13.48
C VAL A 192 -41.45 11.80 -12.84
N SER A 193 -40.75 11.01 -13.66
CA SER A 193 -39.71 10.09 -13.23
C SER A 193 -38.38 10.81 -13.11
N PHE A 194 -37.59 10.44 -12.10
CA PHE A 194 -36.25 10.95 -11.85
C PHE A 194 -35.22 9.83 -12.06
N PRO A 195 -34.08 10.11 -12.70
CA PRO A 195 -33.62 11.43 -13.14
C PRO A 195 -34.37 11.95 -14.38
N THR A 196 -34.46 13.28 -14.50
CA THR A 196 -35.13 14.02 -15.57
C THR A 196 -34.23 15.16 -16.07
N THR A 197 -34.64 15.85 -17.12
CA THR A 197 -33.90 17.00 -17.68
C THR A 197 -34.61 18.33 -17.42
N ALA A 198 -33.85 19.43 -17.36
CA ALA A 198 -34.40 20.77 -17.20
C ALA A 198 -35.38 21.15 -18.33
N GLU A 199 -35.14 20.65 -19.55
CA GLU A 199 -36.03 20.85 -20.70
C GLU A 199 -37.36 20.13 -20.51
N HIS A 200 -37.33 18.84 -20.15
CA HIS A 200 -38.52 18.05 -19.89
C HIS A 200 -39.33 18.61 -18.70
N LEU A 201 -38.66 18.97 -17.60
CA LEU A 201 -39.31 19.54 -16.44
C LEU A 201 -39.98 20.89 -16.76
N LYS A 202 -39.36 21.70 -17.62
CA LYS A 202 -39.95 22.95 -18.10
C LYS A 202 -41.21 22.71 -18.94
N GLU A 203 -41.22 21.70 -19.82
CA GLU A 203 -42.45 21.34 -20.55
C GLU A 203 -43.56 20.90 -19.59
N VAL A 204 -43.25 20.09 -18.58
CA VAL A 204 -44.21 19.70 -17.54
C VAL A 204 -44.75 20.92 -16.80
N PHE A 205 -43.87 21.86 -16.40
CA PHE A 205 -44.26 23.13 -15.79
C PHE A 205 -45.17 23.97 -16.69
N ASP A 206 -44.93 24.04 -17.99
CA ASP A 206 -45.81 24.73 -18.94
C ASP A 206 -47.17 24.00 -19.07
N ARG A 207 -47.20 22.66 -19.03
CA ARG A 207 -48.42 21.83 -19.09
C ARG A 207 -49.30 21.96 -17.84
N ILE A 208 -48.73 21.80 -16.64
CA ILE A 208 -49.45 22.03 -15.36
C ILE A 208 -49.64 23.53 -15.10
N GLY A 209 -48.87 24.37 -15.80
CA GLY A 209 -48.90 25.82 -15.87
C GLY A 209 -48.48 26.50 -14.57
N ILE A 210 -47.23 26.27 -14.18
CA ILE A 210 -46.47 27.00 -13.15
C ILE A 210 -45.59 28.03 -13.88
N ASP A 211 -45.58 29.28 -13.42
CA ASP A 211 -45.09 30.43 -14.21
C ASP A 211 -43.55 30.58 -14.32
N GLY A 212 -42.80 29.60 -13.83
CA GLY A 212 -41.33 29.59 -13.83
C GLY A 212 -40.67 30.74 -13.06
N LYS A 213 -41.43 31.48 -12.24
CA LYS A 213 -40.96 32.65 -11.48
C LYS A 213 -41.31 32.56 -10.00
N ASN A 214 -42.42 31.89 -9.66
CA ASN A 214 -42.82 31.63 -8.28
C ASN A 214 -43.06 30.12 -8.06
N TYR A 215 -42.01 29.38 -7.66
CA TYR A 215 -42.11 27.94 -7.37
C TYR A 215 -42.96 27.59 -6.14
N GLY A 216 -43.45 28.58 -5.38
CA GLY A 216 -44.28 28.37 -4.19
C GLY A 216 -45.69 27.80 -4.44
N GLU A 217 -46.10 27.59 -5.69
CA GLU A 217 -47.34 26.87 -6.05
C GLU A 217 -47.12 25.40 -6.44
N LEU A 218 -45.86 24.95 -6.54
CA LEU A 218 -45.48 23.57 -6.84
C LEU A 218 -45.62 22.70 -5.58
N HIS A 219 -46.18 21.51 -5.73
CA HIS A 219 -46.30 20.55 -4.63
C HIS A 219 -46.32 19.10 -5.14
N ILE A 220 -45.71 18.18 -4.41
CA ILE A 220 -45.59 16.77 -4.79
C ILE A 220 -46.56 15.98 -3.91
N THR A 221 -47.65 15.47 -4.49
CA THR A 221 -48.73 14.85 -3.70
C THR A 221 -48.56 13.35 -3.49
N GLU A 222 -47.75 12.69 -4.32
CA GLU A 222 -47.52 11.25 -4.27
C GLU A 222 -46.15 10.91 -4.83
N TYR A 223 -45.51 9.90 -4.24
CA TYR A 223 -44.24 9.33 -4.68
C TYR A 223 -44.42 7.85 -4.98
N GLN A 224 -43.80 7.39 -6.06
CA GLN A 224 -43.62 5.98 -6.36
C GLN A 224 -42.13 5.68 -6.43
N SER A 225 -41.69 4.61 -5.78
CA SER A 225 -40.29 4.16 -5.88
C SER A 225 -40.23 2.63 -5.90
N SER A 226 -39.24 2.11 -6.63
CA SER A 226 -38.88 0.68 -6.62
C SER A 226 -38.00 0.30 -5.43
N ILE A 227 -37.61 1.26 -4.57
CA ILE A 227 -36.89 1.03 -3.32
C ILE A 227 -37.87 1.03 -2.15
N SER A 228 -37.95 -0.11 -1.45
CA SER A 228 -38.86 -0.29 -0.31
C SER A 228 -38.55 0.71 0.80
N GLY A 229 -39.60 1.37 1.31
CA GLY A 229 -39.50 2.37 2.39
C GLY A 229 -39.09 3.78 1.95
N LEU A 230 -38.47 3.98 0.78
CA LEU A 230 -37.96 5.30 0.36
C LEU A 230 -39.10 6.33 0.20
N ALA A 231 -40.16 5.99 -0.53
CA ALA A 231 -41.30 6.88 -0.75
C ALA A 231 -41.99 7.33 0.56
N GLY A 232 -41.92 6.52 1.62
CA GLY A 232 -42.47 6.85 2.95
C GLY A 232 -41.59 7.78 3.80
N LYS A 233 -40.40 8.15 3.30
CA LYS A 233 -39.46 9.08 3.94
C LYS A 233 -39.46 10.47 3.30
N LEU A 234 -40.02 10.62 2.10
CA LEU A 234 -40.09 11.87 1.36
C LEU A 234 -41.32 12.69 1.79
N THR A 235 -41.18 14.01 1.84
CA THR A 235 -42.25 14.95 2.20
C THR A 235 -42.85 15.64 0.98
N GLU A 236 -43.98 16.32 1.13
CA GLU A 236 -44.67 16.94 -0.02
C GLU A 236 -43.95 18.18 -0.62
N LEU A 237 -42.79 18.56 -0.06
CA LEU A 237 -42.04 19.79 -0.34
C LEU A 237 -40.55 19.54 -0.69
N GLU A 238 -40.16 18.32 -1.07
CA GLU A 238 -38.77 18.04 -1.47
C GLU A 238 -38.33 18.87 -2.69
N SER A 239 -37.06 19.23 -2.75
CA SER A 239 -36.48 19.89 -3.92
C SER A 239 -36.40 18.94 -5.10
N LEU A 240 -36.87 19.37 -6.26
CA LEU A 240 -36.76 18.58 -7.49
C LEU A 240 -35.31 18.32 -7.90
N ASP A 241 -34.41 19.25 -7.58
CA ASP A 241 -32.98 19.09 -7.86
C ASP A 241 -32.35 18.03 -6.92
N GLU A 242 -32.79 17.96 -5.66
CA GLU A 242 -32.33 16.94 -4.70
C GLU A 242 -32.90 15.56 -5.03
N LEU A 243 -34.17 15.47 -5.45
CA LEU A 243 -34.76 14.23 -5.95
C LEU A 243 -34.06 13.73 -7.21
N ASN A 244 -33.71 14.65 -8.13
CA ASN A 244 -32.97 14.32 -9.34
C ASN A 244 -31.56 13.80 -9.03
N TYR A 245 -30.86 14.44 -8.09
CA TYR A 245 -29.55 14.01 -7.63
C TYR A 245 -29.60 12.67 -6.88
N LEU A 246 -30.56 12.49 -5.97
CA LEU A 246 -30.76 11.22 -5.29
C LEU A 246 -31.02 10.09 -6.29
N SER A 247 -31.90 10.28 -7.27
CA SER A 247 -32.16 9.27 -8.30
C SER A 247 -30.93 8.88 -9.12
N GLU A 248 -30.00 9.81 -9.37
CA GLU A 248 -28.74 9.48 -10.03
C GLU A 248 -27.83 8.63 -9.14
N LEU A 249 -27.71 8.98 -7.85
CA LEU A 249 -26.94 8.20 -6.87
C LEU A 249 -27.54 6.80 -6.64
N LEU A 250 -28.87 6.67 -6.78
CA LEU A 250 -29.59 5.41 -6.67
C LEU A 250 -29.53 4.54 -7.94
N LYS A 251 -28.90 4.98 -9.04
CA LYS A 251 -28.47 4.10 -10.16
C LYS A 251 -27.27 3.24 -9.74
N MET A 252 -27.38 2.60 -8.59
CA MET A 252 -26.33 1.83 -7.94
C MET A 252 -25.66 0.85 -8.89
N GLN A 253 -24.34 0.75 -8.82
CA GLN A 253 -23.57 -0.05 -9.77
C GLN A 253 -23.80 -1.56 -9.58
N PHE A 254 -24.28 -2.02 -8.42
CA PHE A 254 -24.54 -3.43 -8.12
C PHE A 254 -25.87 -3.59 -7.36
N ASP A 255 -26.56 -4.72 -7.54
CA ASP A 255 -27.82 -5.00 -6.81
C ASP A 255 -27.58 -5.09 -5.29
N ASP A 256 -26.43 -5.62 -4.87
CA ASP A 256 -25.98 -5.65 -3.47
C ASP A 256 -26.01 -4.27 -2.79
N ASP A 257 -25.57 -3.21 -3.48
CA ASP A 257 -25.58 -1.84 -2.94
C ASP A 257 -27.02 -1.33 -2.72
N ARG A 258 -27.97 -1.77 -3.55
CA ARG A 258 -29.38 -1.43 -3.41
C ARG A 258 -30.03 -2.16 -2.24
N GLU A 259 -29.75 -3.44 -2.06
CA GLU A 259 -30.22 -4.19 -0.88
C GLU A 259 -29.61 -3.65 0.40
N LYS A 260 -28.30 -3.34 0.37
CA LYS A 260 -27.56 -2.68 1.45
C LYS A 260 -28.10 -1.31 1.79
N PHE A 261 -28.53 -0.51 0.81
CA PHE A 261 -29.20 0.77 1.06
C PHE A 261 -30.59 0.60 1.69
N VAL A 262 -31.39 -0.38 1.25
CA VAL A 262 -32.67 -0.72 1.89
C VAL A 262 -32.45 -1.17 3.34
N ALA A 263 -31.45 -2.01 3.59
CA ALA A 263 -31.06 -2.44 4.93
C ALA A 263 -30.60 -1.25 5.79
N ALA A 264 -29.78 -0.34 5.26
CA ALA A 264 -29.29 0.84 5.98
C ALA A 264 -30.42 1.83 6.29
N MET A 265 -31.37 2.03 5.37
CA MET A 265 -32.58 2.80 5.64
C MET A 265 -33.45 2.21 6.76
N LYS A 266 -33.51 0.87 6.87
CA LYS A 266 -34.19 0.16 7.96
C LYS A 266 -33.40 0.15 9.27
N TYR A 267 -32.06 0.16 9.20
CA TYR A 267 -31.17 0.33 10.35
C TYR A 267 -31.48 1.67 11.04
N GLY A 268 -31.64 2.73 10.25
CA GLY A 268 -32.36 3.96 10.60
C GLY A 268 -31.49 5.19 10.86
N ASP A 269 -30.18 5.00 11.03
CA ASP A 269 -29.22 6.08 11.15
C ASP A 269 -29.11 6.85 9.81
N HIS A 270 -29.10 8.18 9.88
CA HIS A 270 -29.08 9.08 8.71
C HIS A 270 -30.29 8.90 7.76
N THR A 271 -31.51 8.89 8.30
CA THR A 271 -32.76 8.76 7.52
C THR A 271 -33.85 9.77 7.90
N ARG A 272 -33.48 10.97 8.39
CA ARG A 272 -34.43 11.96 8.93
C ARG A 272 -35.09 12.85 7.87
N ASP A 273 -34.36 13.17 6.81
CA ASP A 273 -34.74 14.08 5.72
C ASP A 273 -34.00 13.67 4.44
N LEU A 274 -34.32 14.32 3.31
CA LEU A 274 -33.72 14.01 2.01
C LEU A 274 -32.20 14.25 1.98
N GLN A 275 -31.68 15.23 2.74
CA GLN A 275 -30.25 15.46 2.89
C GLN A 275 -29.56 14.25 3.57
N ASP A 276 -30.10 13.78 4.71
CA ASP A 276 -29.63 12.59 5.40
C ASP A 276 -29.60 11.36 4.47
N ILE A 277 -30.66 11.18 3.65
CA ILE A 277 -30.81 10.04 2.71
C ILE A 277 -29.82 10.11 1.54
N ILE A 278 -29.57 11.30 0.97
CA ILE A 278 -28.53 11.51 -0.06
C ILE A 278 -27.14 11.16 0.51
N ASN A 279 -26.85 11.61 1.73
CA ASN A 279 -25.60 11.25 2.40
C ASN A 279 -25.51 9.74 2.68
N LEU A 280 -26.62 9.09 3.08
CA LEU A 280 -26.65 7.65 3.31
C LEU A 280 -26.31 6.84 2.05
N ALA A 281 -26.84 7.24 0.88
CA ALA A 281 -26.52 6.62 -0.40
C ALA A 281 -25.02 6.72 -0.76
N GLN A 282 -24.34 7.76 -0.26
CA GLN A 282 -22.91 8.02 -0.51
C GLN A 282 -21.97 7.46 0.59
N ASN A 283 -22.50 6.83 1.63
CA ASN A 283 -21.74 6.27 2.75
C ASN A 283 -22.14 4.80 3.03
N LEU A 284 -22.48 4.03 1.99
CA LEU A 284 -22.78 2.60 2.10
C LEU A 284 -21.57 1.76 2.55
N ASP A 285 -20.35 2.29 2.43
CA ASP A 285 -19.11 1.73 2.96
C ASP A 285 -19.03 1.76 4.51
N CYS A 286 -19.87 2.56 5.17
CA CYS A 286 -19.99 2.62 6.63
C CYS A 286 -20.84 1.49 7.23
N TYR A 287 -21.38 0.62 6.40
CA TYR A 287 -22.20 -0.51 6.80
C TYR A 287 -21.63 -1.83 6.24
N TRP A 288 -21.83 -2.91 6.99
CA TRP A 288 -21.69 -4.27 6.49
C TRP A 288 -23.05 -4.97 6.59
N LEU A 289 -23.37 -5.75 5.55
CA LEU A 289 -24.57 -6.56 5.42
C LEU A 289 -24.15 -8.02 5.24
N TYR A 290 -24.76 -8.93 5.98
CA TYR A 290 -24.67 -10.38 5.75
C TYR A 290 -26.05 -10.89 5.29
N PRO A 291 -26.27 -11.08 3.96
CA PRO A 291 -27.61 -11.35 3.43
C PRO A 291 -28.24 -12.67 3.89
N SER A 292 -27.42 -13.71 4.08
CA SER A 292 -27.82 -15.04 4.56
C SER A 292 -28.29 -15.04 6.02
N VAL A 293 -27.93 -14.03 6.81
CA VAL A 293 -28.11 -14.02 8.27
C VAL A 293 -29.43 -13.35 8.65
N GLN A 294 -30.42 -14.15 9.06
CA GLN A 294 -31.78 -13.67 9.37
C GLN A 294 -32.13 -13.71 10.87
N SER A 295 -31.34 -14.42 11.69
CA SER A 295 -31.55 -14.57 13.14
C SER A 295 -30.25 -14.55 13.95
N GLU A 296 -30.38 -14.44 15.28
CA GLU A 296 -29.26 -14.51 16.22
C GLU A 296 -28.55 -15.88 16.20
N GLU A 297 -29.25 -16.95 15.82
CA GLU A 297 -28.70 -18.30 15.65
C GLU A 297 -27.89 -18.39 14.34
N ASP A 298 -28.46 -17.94 13.23
CA ASP A 298 -27.76 -17.89 11.93
C ASP A 298 -26.48 -17.06 12.03
N TYR A 299 -26.52 -15.93 12.76
CA TYR A 299 -25.34 -15.08 12.93
C TYR A 299 -24.25 -15.78 13.74
N GLY A 300 -24.65 -16.53 14.77
CA GLY A 300 -23.73 -17.37 15.54
C GLY A 300 -23.06 -18.43 14.68
N HIS A 301 -23.82 -19.11 13.81
CA HIS A 301 -23.26 -20.08 12.85
C HIS A 301 -22.31 -19.41 11.87
N TYR A 302 -22.73 -18.30 11.24
CA TYR A 302 -21.92 -17.54 10.28
C TYR A 302 -20.54 -17.14 10.84
N LEU A 303 -20.49 -16.60 12.07
CA LEU A 303 -19.24 -16.20 12.72
C LEU A 303 -18.29 -17.38 13.01
N ILE A 304 -18.83 -18.57 13.30
CA ILE A 304 -18.07 -19.73 13.78
C ILE A 304 -17.72 -20.72 12.67
N GLU A 305 -18.54 -20.81 11.62
CA GLU A 305 -18.41 -21.82 10.55
C GLU A 305 -18.00 -21.24 9.21
N GLU A 306 -18.36 -19.99 8.89
CA GLU A 306 -17.93 -19.32 7.65
C GLU A 306 -16.74 -18.38 7.85
N LEU A 307 -16.67 -17.68 8.99
CA LEU A 307 -15.59 -16.72 9.29
C LEU A 307 -14.47 -17.26 10.19
N ASP A 308 -14.60 -18.49 10.73
CA ASP A 308 -13.66 -19.12 11.66
C ASP A 308 -13.20 -18.18 12.82
N GLU A 309 -14.10 -17.32 13.32
CA GLU A 309 -13.76 -16.33 14.38
C GLU A 309 -13.24 -17.02 15.65
N LEU A 310 -13.65 -18.26 15.88
CA LEU A 310 -13.14 -19.13 16.94
C LEU A 310 -12.94 -20.56 16.43
N GLU A 311 -11.68 -20.98 16.28
CA GLU A 311 -11.31 -22.37 15.95
C GLU A 311 -11.86 -23.35 17.01
N LEU A 312 -12.97 -24.02 16.69
CA LEU A 312 -13.62 -25.03 17.55
C LEU A 312 -13.50 -26.43 16.94
N PRO A 313 -13.10 -27.45 17.72
CA PRO A 313 -13.21 -28.85 17.29
C PRO A 313 -14.65 -29.23 16.93
N GLU A 314 -14.83 -30.13 15.96
CA GLU A 314 -16.15 -30.57 15.47
C GLU A 314 -17.04 -31.20 16.54
N GLU A 315 -16.46 -31.84 17.57
CA GLU A 315 -17.21 -32.33 18.72
C GLU A 315 -17.70 -31.19 19.63
N ALA A 316 -17.01 -30.05 19.66
CA ALA A 316 -17.39 -28.89 20.46
C ALA A 316 -18.47 -28.04 19.78
N LYS A 317 -18.41 -27.88 18.46
CA LYS A 317 -19.44 -27.21 17.63
C LYS A 317 -20.86 -27.73 17.95
N LYS A 318 -21.02 -29.06 18.05
CA LYS A 318 -22.28 -29.74 18.43
C LYS A 318 -22.89 -29.35 19.79
N TYR A 319 -22.13 -28.69 20.67
CA TYR A 319 -22.60 -28.18 21.97
C TYR A 319 -22.38 -26.67 22.11
N PHE A 320 -21.96 -25.99 21.05
CA PHE A 320 -21.80 -24.55 21.04
C PHE A 320 -23.17 -23.86 21.02
N MET A 321 -23.30 -22.75 21.73
CA MET A 321 -24.58 -22.05 21.89
C MET A 321 -24.66 -20.90 20.89
N TYR A 322 -24.82 -21.25 19.61
CA TYR A 322 -24.80 -20.33 18.48
C TYR A 322 -25.76 -19.15 18.65
N GLU A 323 -27.03 -19.41 19.03
CA GLU A 323 -28.02 -18.37 19.33
C GLU A 323 -27.57 -17.39 20.44
N GLU A 324 -26.91 -17.88 21.50
CA GLU A 324 -26.39 -17.02 22.58
C GLU A 324 -25.17 -16.22 22.13
N TYR A 325 -24.28 -16.84 21.35
CA TYR A 325 -23.08 -16.18 20.82
C TYR A 325 -23.40 -15.10 19.80
N GLY A 326 -24.25 -15.40 18.80
CA GLY A 326 -24.67 -14.43 17.79
C GLY A 326 -25.52 -13.30 18.37
N ARG A 327 -26.32 -13.55 19.43
CA ARG A 327 -26.98 -12.50 20.22
C ARG A 327 -25.98 -11.56 20.88
N ASP A 328 -24.99 -12.10 21.60
CA ASP A 328 -23.99 -11.27 22.28
C ASP A 328 -23.11 -10.51 21.28
N ALA A 329 -22.75 -11.12 20.14
CA ALA A 329 -22.07 -10.46 19.02
C ALA A 329 -22.92 -9.30 18.47
N ALA A 330 -24.19 -9.55 18.15
CA ALA A 330 -25.10 -8.54 17.62
C ALA A 330 -25.28 -7.32 18.57
N ILE A 331 -25.29 -7.57 19.88
CA ILE A 331 -25.31 -6.51 20.91
C ILE A 331 -24.00 -5.71 20.94
N ASN A 332 -22.85 -6.35 20.75
CA ASN A 332 -21.53 -5.70 20.77
C ASN A 332 -21.27 -4.82 19.53
N ASP A 333 -21.76 -5.27 18.37
CA ASP A 333 -21.66 -4.50 17.13
C ASP A 333 -22.72 -3.40 17.06
N GLY A 334 -23.90 -3.65 17.64
CA GLY A 334 -25.05 -2.75 17.58
C GLY A 334 -25.83 -2.91 16.27
N GLY A 335 -25.83 -4.11 15.68
CA GLY A 335 -26.51 -4.42 14.44
C GLY A 335 -28.01 -4.64 14.57
N ARG A 336 -28.66 -4.93 13.43
CA ARG A 336 -30.10 -5.16 13.31
C ARG A 336 -30.38 -6.19 12.21
N PHE A 337 -31.24 -7.15 12.49
CA PHE A 337 -31.82 -8.05 11.48
C PHE A 337 -32.86 -7.32 10.63
N THR A 338 -32.77 -7.46 9.32
CA THR A 338 -33.70 -6.91 8.33
C THR A 338 -34.09 -8.01 7.32
N GLU A 339 -35.11 -7.78 6.50
CA GLU A 339 -35.48 -8.71 5.41
C GLU A 339 -34.31 -8.96 4.42
N GLN A 340 -33.36 -8.03 4.34
CA GLN A 340 -32.15 -8.07 3.51
C GLN A 340 -30.98 -8.78 4.21
N GLY A 341 -31.18 -9.33 5.41
CA GLY A 341 -30.15 -9.92 6.26
C GLY A 341 -29.74 -9.02 7.44
N TYR A 342 -28.65 -9.39 8.11
CA TYR A 342 -28.13 -8.69 9.28
C TYR A 342 -27.20 -7.55 8.86
N ILE A 343 -27.51 -6.33 9.32
CA ILE A 343 -26.72 -5.11 9.04
C ILE A 343 -26.19 -4.48 10.32
N TYR A 344 -24.95 -4.01 10.28
CA TYR A 344 -24.35 -3.21 11.35
C TYR A 344 -23.45 -2.10 10.79
N ASN A 345 -23.26 -1.06 11.61
CA ASN A 345 -22.33 0.03 11.31
C ASN A 345 -20.90 -0.42 11.67
N ASN A 346 -20.01 -0.49 10.67
CA ASN A 346 -18.63 -0.98 10.83
C ASN A 346 -17.68 0.06 11.46
N ARG A 347 -18.21 1.22 11.87
CA ARG A 347 -17.51 2.34 12.52
C ARG A 347 -16.49 3.06 11.62
N ASN A 348 -16.62 2.92 10.30
CA ASN A 348 -15.99 3.84 9.35
C ASN A 348 -16.54 5.27 9.52
N THR A 349 -15.86 6.25 8.90
CA THR A 349 -16.18 7.67 9.09
C THR A 349 -17.28 8.12 8.14
N PHE A 350 -18.53 8.08 8.61
CA PHE A 350 -19.66 8.66 7.90
C PHE A 350 -19.40 10.15 7.61
N THR A 351 -19.37 10.51 6.33
CA THR A 351 -19.00 11.83 5.83
C THR A 351 -20.22 12.54 5.27
N GLU A 352 -20.50 13.76 5.77
CA GLU A 352 -21.54 14.63 5.21
C GLU A 352 -21.00 15.25 3.91
N TRP A 353 -21.25 14.58 2.80
CA TRP A 353 -20.91 14.98 1.44
C TRP A 353 -21.87 16.03 0.88
N TYR A 354 -23.15 15.98 1.29
CA TYR A 354 -24.21 16.87 0.83
C TYR A 354 -24.81 17.69 1.98
N ASP A 355 -24.86 19.02 1.81
CA ASP A 355 -25.20 20.00 2.87
C ASP A 355 -26.67 20.48 2.86
N GLY A 356 -27.51 19.88 2.00
CA GLY A 356 -28.92 20.24 1.84
C GLY A 356 -29.16 21.57 1.11
N ARG A 357 -28.16 22.09 0.36
CA ARG A 357 -28.25 23.42 -0.28
C ARG A 357 -27.67 23.52 -1.68
N ASP A 358 -26.47 22.98 -1.91
CA ASP A 358 -25.77 23.12 -3.20
C ASP A 358 -25.73 21.77 -3.96
N VAL A 359 -26.86 21.39 -4.59
CA VAL A 359 -26.89 20.25 -5.54
C VAL A 359 -25.88 20.51 -6.69
N PRO A 360 -25.11 19.54 -7.18
CA PRO A 360 -24.21 19.75 -8.33
C PRO A 360 -24.95 20.24 -9.58
N GLU A 361 -24.32 21.14 -10.36
CA GLU A 361 -24.99 21.85 -11.47
C GLU A 361 -25.51 20.91 -12.56
N GLU A 362 -24.79 19.81 -12.83
CA GLU A 362 -25.17 18.75 -13.76
C GLU A 362 -26.47 18.01 -13.40
N TYR A 363 -26.90 18.06 -12.14
CA TYR A 363 -28.16 17.46 -11.65
C TYR A 363 -29.26 18.49 -11.39
N ARG A 364 -29.00 19.79 -11.60
CA ARG A 364 -30.01 20.85 -11.45
C ARG A 364 -30.95 20.87 -12.66
N VAL A 365 -32.24 20.74 -12.38
CA VAL A 365 -33.34 20.76 -13.34
C VAL A 365 -34.23 22.00 -13.17
N THR A 366 -34.16 22.72 -12.05
CA THR A 366 -34.92 23.96 -11.83
C THR A 366 -34.25 25.23 -12.41
N PRO A 367 -35.00 26.08 -13.16
CA PRO A 367 -34.48 27.36 -13.67
C PRO A 367 -34.13 28.42 -12.59
N GLN A 368 -32.97 29.07 -12.73
CA GLN A 368 -32.51 30.14 -11.82
C GLN A 368 -32.94 31.56 -12.30
N PRO A 369 -33.29 32.50 -11.38
CA PRO A 369 -33.64 33.88 -11.74
C PRO A 369 -32.42 34.80 -11.93
N PRO A 370 -32.46 35.79 -12.84
CA PRO A 370 -31.31 36.66 -13.15
C PRO A 370 -31.05 37.74 -12.09
N VAL A 371 -29.76 37.94 -11.75
CA VAL A 371 -29.28 38.97 -10.80
C VAL A 371 -29.02 40.30 -11.52
N GLN A 372 -29.28 41.42 -10.84
CA GLN A 372 -29.38 42.77 -11.44
C GLN A 372 -28.04 43.42 -11.85
N GLU A 373 -28.06 44.10 -12.99
CA GLU A 373 -26.96 44.89 -13.56
C GLU A 373 -26.54 46.05 -12.64
N LYS A 374 -25.27 46.11 -12.21
CA LYS A 374 -24.66 47.36 -11.73
C LYS A 374 -23.13 47.46 -11.66
N GLU A 375 -22.40 47.05 -12.70
CA GLU A 375 -20.98 47.45 -12.85
C GLU A 375 -20.47 47.53 -14.31
N GLN A 376 -21.37 47.70 -15.28
CA GLN A 376 -21.05 47.77 -16.73
C GLN A 376 -20.46 49.13 -17.19
N ALA A 377 -20.11 50.06 -16.29
CA ALA A 377 -19.80 51.45 -16.65
C ALA A 377 -18.31 51.85 -16.59
N ASP A 378 -17.48 51.10 -15.84
CA ASP A 378 -16.04 51.38 -15.71
C ASP A 378 -15.14 50.48 -16.59
N LEU A 379 -15.72 49.47 -17.27
CA LEU A 379 -14.97 48.51 -18.10
C LEU A 379 -14.66 49.02 -19.53
N ASP A 380 -15.48 49.92 -20.08
CA ASP A 380 -15.33 50.45 -21.45
C ASP A 380 -14.08 51.34 -21.65
N ALA A 381 -13.30 51.62 -20.60
CA ALA A 381 -12.09 52.43 -20.66
C ALA A 381 -10.78 51.63 -20.81
N SER A 382 -10.80 50.29 -20.69
CA SER A 382 -9.58 49.45 -20.74
C SER A 382 -9.38 48.64 -22.03
N ALA A 383 -10.33 48.72 -22.98
CA ALA A 383 -10.33 47.97 -24.24
C ALA A 383 -9.32 48.50 -25.28
N ALA A 384 -8.01 48.50 -24.96
CA ALA A 384 -6.94 48.93 -25.86
C ALA A 384 -5.55 48.30 -25.58
N ILE A 385 -5.48 47.01 -25.29
CA ILE A 385 -4.22 46.23 -25.32
C ILE A 385 -4.46 44.95 -26.14
N PRO A 386 -3.64 44.63 -27.15
CA PRO A 386 -3.90 43.50 -28.04
C PRO A 386 -3.69 42.16 -27.33
N THR A 387 -4.65 41.24 -27.51
CA THR A 387 -4.52 39.83 -27.14
C THR A 387 -3.40 39.18 -27.94
N THR A 388 -2.26 38.94 -27.30
CA THR A 388 -1.27 37.98 -27.80
C THR A 388 -1.79 36.58 -27.56
N ALA A 389 -2.38 35.96 -28.57
CA ALA A 389 -2.55 34.52 -28.59
C ALA A 389 -1.18 33.86 -28.57
N THR A 390 -0.87 33.11 -27.52
CA THR A 390 0.26 32.17 -27.51
C THR A 390 -0.16 30.92 -28.28
N GLU A 391 0.09 30.92 -29.59
CA GLU A 391 0.16 29.67 -30.35
C GLU A 391 1.20 28.76 -29.69
N GLN A 392 0.80 27.53 -29.33
CA GLN A 392 1.77 26.50 -28.97
C GLN A 392 2.59 26.14 -30.22
N PRO A 393 3.91 25.94 -30.10
CA PRO A 393 4.73 25.55 -31.25
C PRO A 393 4.29 24.15 -31.74
N PRO A 394 4.22 23.92 -33.06
CA PRO A 394 3.87 22.60 -33.59
C PRO A 394 4.91 21.56 -33.15
N VAL A 395 4.43 20.34 -32.84
CA VAL A 395 5.28 19.20 -32.47
C VAL A 395 6.28 18.94 -33.60
N LEU A 396 7.56 19.17 -33.32
CA LEU A 396 8.64 18.91 -34.27
C LEU A 396 9.19 17.51 -34.00
N PRO A 397 9.20 16.60 -34.99
CA PRO A 397 9.74 15.25 -34.80
C PRO A 397 11.22 15.32 -34.42
N ILE A 398 11.55 14.69 -33.30
CA ILE A 398 12.90 14.62 -32.77
C ILE A 398 13.72 13.64 -33.62
N ILE A 399 14.78 14.15 -34.24
CA ILE A 399 15.73 13.32 -34.99
C ILE A 399 16.64 12.61 -33.98
N LEU A 400 16.38 11.32 -33.74
CA LEU A 400 17.31 10.43 -33.04
C LEU A 400 18.58 10.26 -33.88
N SER A 401 19.75 10.35 -33.23
CA SER A 401 21.05 10.39 -33.92
C SER A 401 21.64 9.02 -34.25
N SER A 402 21.11 7.94 -33.66
CA SER A 402 21.51 6.55 -33.96
C SER A 402 20.48 5.77 -34.77
N GLU A 403 20.95 4.92 -35.68
CA GLU A 403 20.11 3.98 -36.43
C GLU A 403 19.85 2.67 -35.66
N LYS A 404 20.69 2.31 -34.67
CA LYS A 404 20.61 1.03 -33.96
C LYS A 404 19.58 1.05 -32.82
N PRO A 405 18.67 0.06 -32.70
CA PRO A 405 17.62 0.05 -31.66
C PRO A 405 18.13 0.23 -30.22
N ALA A 406 19.20 -0.49 -29.84
CA ALA A 406 19.78 -0.39 -28.50
C ALA A 406 20.40 0.99 -28.19
N ASP A 407 20.99 1.63 -29.20
CA ASP A 407 21.59 2.97 -29.06
C ASP A 407 20.51 4.06 -29.09
N LYS A 408 19.44 3.91 -29.89
CA LYS A 408 18.24 4.76 -29.85
C LYS A 408 17.57 4.74 -28.49
N MET A 409 17.33 3.55 -27.95
CA MET A 409 16.72 3.40 -26.63
C MET A 409 17.58 4.05 -25.54
N LYS A 410 18.92 3.91 -25.64
CA LYS A 410 19.84 4.62 -24.75
C LYS A 410 19.73 6.14 -24.90
N GLU A 411 19.70 6.66 -26.12
CA GLU A 411 19.54 8.09 -26.42
C GLU A 411 18.22 8.66 -25.85
N ILE A 412 17.13 7.88 -25.92
CA ILE A 412 15.83 8.22 -25.32
C ILE A 412 15.91 8.22 -23.78
N THR A 413 16.55 7.22 -23.15
CA THR A 413 16.71 7.19 -21.68
C THR A 413 17.68 8.25 -21.15
N ASP A 414 18.77 8.52 -21.88
CA ASP A 414 19.73 9.58 -21.53
C ASP A 414 19.04 10.96 -21.64
N ARG A 415 18.14 11.14 -22.64
CA ARG A 415 17.30 12.35 -22.78
C ARG A 415 16.22 12.46 -21.71
N LEU A 416 15.62 11.36 -21.25
CA LEU A 416 14.70 11.36 -20.10
C LEU A 416 15.42 11.82 -18.84
N GLU A 417 16.60 11.27 -18.55
CA GLU A 417 17.41 11.69 -17.39
C GLU A 417 17.82 13.17 -17.49
N GLN A 418 18.31 13.62 -18.65
CA GLN A 418 18.69 15.03 -18.87
C GLN A 418 17.50 15.99 -18.89
N GLY A 419 16.35 15.57 -19.39
CA GLY A 419 15.12 16.37 -19.41
C GLY A 419 14.61 16.62 -17.99
N ILE A 420 14.57 15.57 -17.17
CA ILE A 420 14.20 15.66 -15.75
C ILE A 420 15.24 16.49 -14.96
N LEU A 421 16.54 16.25 -15.14
CA LEU A 421 17.59 17.06 -14.51
C LEU A 421 17.54 18.53 -14.93
N GLY A 422 17.35 18.81 -16.22
CA GLY A 422 17.21 20.16 -16.76
C GLY A 422 15.93 20.85 -16.26
N LEU A 423 14.86 20.10 -15.99
CA LEU A 423 13.68 20.60 -15.29
C LEU A 423 14.07 21.02 -13.87
N TYR A 424 14.69 20.13 -13.08
CA TYR A 424 15.17 20.41 -11.71
C TYR A 424 16.14 21.60 -11.60
N GLU A 425 17.00 21.82 -12.59
CA GLU A 425 17.96 22.93 -12.64
C GLU A 425 17.39 24.23 -13.27
N SER A 426 16.17 24.18 -13.84
CA SER A 426 15.59 25.34 -14.52
C SER A 426 15.11 26.42 -13.56
N ASP A 427 15.23 27.69 -14.00
CA ASP A 427 14.56 28.82 -13.35
C ASP A 427 13.04 28.59 -13.21
N ARG A 428 12.42 27.83 -14.14
CA ARG A 428 11.00 27.43 -14.11
C ARG A 428 10.67 26.55 -12.91
N TYR A 429 11.52 25.58 -12.56
CA TYR A 429 11.33 24.74 -11.38
C TYR A 429 11.72 25.47 -10.08
N ALA A 430 12.75 26.31 -10.12
CA ALA A 430 13.11 27.17 -8.99
C ALA A 430 11.98 28.18 -8.65
N ASP A 431 11.32 28.76 -9.66
CA ASP A 431 10.17 29.64 -9.48
C ASP A 431 8.88 28.87 -9.18
N TYR A 432 8.70 27.63 -9.68
CA TYR A 432 7.65 26.71 -9.23
C TYR A 432 7.76 26.45 -7.72
N LEU A 433 8.91 25.94 -7.24
CA LEU A 433 9.13 25.68 -5.81
C LEU A 433 9.02 26.96 -4.97
N ARG A 434 9.51 28.10 -5.45
CA ARG A 434 9.37 29.40 -4.76
C ARG A 434 7.92 29.89 -4.70
N THR A 435 7.10 29.52 -5.68
CA THR A 435 5.66 29.83 -5.68
C THR A 435 4.91 28.86 -4.77
N MET A 436 5.18 27.56 -4.87
CA MET A 436 4.51 26.53 -4.05
C MET A 436 4.87 26.63 -2.57
N SER A 437 6.12 26.97 -2.22
CA SER A 437 6.52 27.22 -0.82
C SER A 437 5.88 28.43 -0.13
N LYS A 438 5.15 29.28 -0.88
CA LYS A 438 4.30 30.33 -0.28
C LYS A 438 2.95 29.78 0.20
N PHE A 439 2.48 28.65 -0.34
CA PHE A 439 1.26 27.99 0.14
C PHE A 439 1.54 27.29 1.49
N HIS A 440 0.47 26.94 2.20
CA HIS A 440 0.59 26.37 3.55
C HIS A 440 0.46 24.85 3.50
N ASP A 441 1.33 24.14 4.22
CA ASP A 441 1.15 22.74 4.55
C ASP A 441 -0.04 22.62 5.53
N TYR A 442 -1.25 22.54 4.98
CA TYR A 442 -2.46 22.41 5.78
C TYR A 442 -2.50 21.06 6.51
N SER A 443 -3.04 21.06 7.72
CA SER A 443 -3.33 19.82 8.47
C SER A 443 -4.30 18.94 7.67
N LEU A 444 -4.18 17.61 7.76
CA LEU A 444 -5.00 16.63 7.02
C LEU A 444 -6.49 17.02 6.90
N ASN A 445 -7.15 17.37 8.01
CA ASN A 445 -8.56 17.78 8.02
C ASN A 445 -8.84 19.03 7.17
N ASN A 446 -7.93 19.99 7.13
CA ASN A 446 -8.03 21.17 6.26
C ASN A 446 -7.71 20.82 4.82
N THR A 447 -6.74 19.93 4.54
CA THR A 447 -6.47 19.43 3.18
C THR A 447 -7.70 18.74 2.59
N ILE A 448 -8.39 17.93 3.40
CA ILE A 448 -9.67 17.29 3.04
C ILE A 448 -10.76 18.36 2.82
N LEU A 449 -10.97 19.29 3.76
CA LEU A 449 -11.95 20.38 3.59
C LEU A 449 -11.70 21.22 2.33
N ILE A 450 -10.44 21.46 1.97
CA ILE A 450 -10.05 22.21 0.77
C ILE A 450 -10.43 21.42 -0.48
N ALA A 451 -10.06 20.14 -0.56
CA ALA A 451 -10.35 19.26 -1.68
C ALA A 451 -11.87 19.03 -1.87
N MET A 452 -12.62 18.82 -0.79
CA MET A 452 -14.10 18.66 -0.82
C MET A 452 -14.83 19.89 -1.37
N GLN A 453 -14.23 21.08 -1.25
CA GLN A 453 -14.78 22.34 -1.78
C GLN A 453 -14.18 22.71 -3.15
N GLY A 454 -13.63 21.72 -3.89
CA GLY A 454 -13.03 21.91 -5.21
C GLY A 454 -11.72 22.71 -5.22
N GLY A 455 -11.12 22.97 -4.06
CA GLY A 455 -9.89 23.72 -3.93
C GLY A 455 -8.65 22.84 -4.03
N ASN A 456 -7.58 23.41 -4.58
CA ASN A 456 -6.27 22.79 -4.69
C ASN A 456 -5.19 23.71 -4.08
N LEU A 457 -5.09 24.94 -4.59
CA LEU A 457 -4.13 25.94 -4.12
C LEU A 457 -4.87 27.12 -3.53
N VAL A 458 -5.06 27.12 -2.20
CA VAL A 458 -5.92 28.11 -1.52
C VAL A 458 -5.19 29.11 -0.62
N LYS A 459 -5.61 30.38 -0.69
CA LYS A 459 -5.12 31.49 0.14
C LYS A 459 -6.25 32.45 0.52
N GLY A 460 -6.06 33.22 1.60
CA GLY A 460 -7.00 34.27 1.97
C GLY A 460 -7.04 35.40 0.94
N TYR A 461 -8.20 36.03 0.75
CA TYR A 461 -8.44 37.10 -0.25
C TYR A 461 -7.28 38.11 -0.40
N LYS A 462 -6.83 38.71 0.71
CA LYS A 462 -5.75 39.71 0.74
C LYS A 462 -4.34 39.15 0.55
N GLN A 463 -4.18 37.82 0.63
CA GLN A 463 -2.89 37.16 0.40
C GLN A 463 -2.67 36.90 -1.08
N TRP A 464 -3.72 36.61 -1.86
CA TRP A 464 -3.63 36.54 -3.32
C TRP A 464 -3.05 37.83 -3.91
N GLU A 465 -3.61 38.97 -3.52
CA GLU A 465 -3.16 40.29 -3.96
C GLU A 465 -1.71 40.57 -3.53
N LYS A 466 -1.36 40.25 -2.28
CA LYS A 466 -0.08 40.64 -1.68
C LYS A 466 1.09 39.70 -1.98
N GLU A 467 0.84 38.40 -2.16
CA GLU A 467 1.87 37.36 -2.26
C GLU A 467 2.06 36.86 -3.70
N PHE A 468 1.09 37.08 -4.60
CA PHE A 468 1.04 36.49 -5.94
C PHE A 468 0.64 37.43 -7.10
N ASP A 469 0.31 38.70 -6.84
CA ASP A 469 -0.22 39.65 -7.85
C ASP A 469 -1.47 39.11 -8.58
N ARG A 470 -2.39 38.50 -7.83
CA ARG A 470 -3.69 37.98 -8.31
C ARG A 470 -4.84 38.50 -7.45
N HIS A 471 -6.01 38.67 -8.06
CA HIS A 471 -7.23 39.14 -7.41
C HIS A 471 -8.32 38.07 -7.51
N VAL A 472 -9.15 37.91 -6.48
CA VAL A 472 -10.30 37.00 -6.54
C VAL A 472 -11.35 37.62 -7.46
N LYS A 473 -11.85 36.85 -8.44
CA LYS A 473 -12.82 37.34 -9.42
C LYS A 473 -14.14 37.74 -8.71
N PRO A 474 -14.86 38.76 -9.20
CA PRO A 474 -16.15 39.14 -8.63
C PRO A 474 -17.16 37.97 -8.67
N GLY A 475 -17.81 37.68 -7.53
CA GLY A 475 -18.85 36.66 -7.41
C GLY A 475 -18.39 35.27 -6.94
N GLU A 476 -17.08 35.01 -6.87
CA GLU A 476 -16.53 33.69 -6.52
C GLU A 476 -16.82 33.24 -5.07
N LYS A 477 -17.14 31.95 -4.89
CA LYS A 477 -17.49 31.36 -3.58
C LYS A 477 -16.24 31.08 -2.73
N ALA A 478 -16.20 31.61 -1.51
CA ALA A 478 -15.05 31.43 -0.62
C ALA A 478 -15.04 30.08 0.13
N ILE A 479 -14.04 29.25 -0.15
CA ILE A 479 -13.71 27.98 0.52
C ILE A 479 -13.50 28.18 2.03
N LYS A 480 -14.02 27.25 2.83
CA LYS A 480 -14.06 27.29 4.29
C LYS A 480 -13.03 26.34 4.89
N ILE A 481 -12.11 26.86 5.71
CA ILE A 481 -11.10 26.06 6.42
C ILE A 481 -11.12 26.36 7.92
N LEU A 482 -10.65 25.42 8.74
CA LEU A 482 -10.58 25.55 10.20
C LEU A 482 -9.26 26.18 10.63
N ALA A 483 -9.33 27.40 11.18
CA ALA A 483 -8.19 28.05 11.81
C ALA A 483 -8.30 28.00 13.35
N PRO A 484 -7.20 27.74 14.08
CA PRO A 484 -7.22 27.75 15.54
C PRO A 484 -7.60 29.12 16.09
N SER A 485 -8.58 29.13 17.00
CA SER A 485 -9.13 30.30 17.68
C SER A 485 -9.52 29.94 19.13
N PRO A 486 -8.54 29.57 19.98
CA PRO A 486 -8.78 29.12 21.35
C PRO A 486 -9.41 30.21 22.23
N PHE A 487 -10.27 29.81 23.17
CA PHE A 487 -10.89 30.70 24.15
C PHE A 487 -10.70 30.18 25.58
N THR A 488 -10.73 31.08 26.57
CA THR A 488 -10.49 30.77 27.99
C THR A 488 -11.79 30.63 28.77
N VAL A 489 -11.88 29.59 29.62
CA VAL A 489 -13.02 29.33 30.51
C VAL A 489 -12.54 29.10 31.95
N LYS A 490 -13.22 29.72 32.92
CA LYS A 490 -13.01 29.47 34.35
C LYS A 490 -13.74 28.20 34.77
N LYS A 491 -13.01 27.21 35.28
CA LYS A 491 -13.60 25.97 35.82
C LYS A 491 -13.10 25.74 37.24
N GLN A 492 -14.02 25.42 38.15
CA GLN A 492 -13.66 24.90 39.46
C GLN A 492 -13.18 23.45 39.31
N VAL A 493 -11.93 23.20 39.69
CA VAL A 493 -11.29 21.88 39.62
C VAL A 493 -10.86 21.49 41.03
N GLU A 494 -11.01 20.21 41.39
CA GLU A 494 -10.52 19.73 42.68
C GLU A 494 -9.01 19.91 42.79
N LYS A 495 -8.54 20.42 43.93
CA LYS A 495 -7.14 20.69 44.20
C LYS A 495 -6.43 19.37 44.45
N ILE A 496 -5.71 18.87 43.45
CA ILE A 496 -4.93 17.64 43.52
C ILE A 496 -3.53 17.95 44.06
N ASP A 497 -3.08 17.16 45.03
CA ASP A 497 -1.72 17.26 45.57
C ASP A 497 -0.69 16.77 44.52
N PRO A 498 0.32 17.60 44.14
CA PRO A 498 1.28 17.28 43.09
C PRO A 498 2.06 15.98 43.32
N ASP A 499 2.34 15.60 44.57
CA ASP A 499 3.21 14.47 44.90
C ASP A 499 2.43 13.16 45.05
N THR A 500 1.13 13.21 45.32
CA THR A 500 0.30 12.01 45.61
C THR A 500 -0.79 11.71 44.58
N GLN A 501 -1.06 12.64 43.65
CA GLN A 501 -2.14 12.55 42.63
C GLN A 501 -3.54 12.26 43.22
N LYS A 502 -3.79 12.66 44.47
CA LYS A 502 -5.10 12.51 45.13
C LYS A 502 -5.73 13.88 45.41
N PRO A 503 -7.07 13.99 45.46
CA PRO A 503 -7.73 15.24 45.87
C PRO A 503 -7.36 15.62 47.30
N VAL A 504 -7.12 16.90 47.55
CA VAL A 504 -6.92 17.45 48.89
C VAL A 504 -8.29 17.66 49.53
N PHE A 505 -8.54 16.95 50.63
CA PHE A 505 -9.77 17.08 51.41
C PHE A 505 -9.57 18.02 52.60
N ASP A 506 -10.60 18.81 52.90
CA ASP A 506 -10.71 19.61 54.12
C ASP A 506 -10.85 18.72 55.37
N LYS A 507 -10.71 19.30 56.56
CA LYS A 507 -10.88 18.66 57.88
C LYS A 507 -12.25 18.00 58.06
N ASP A 508 -13.26 18.47 57.33
CA ASP A 508 -14.62 17.91 57.29
C ASP A 508 -14.85 16.89 56.15
N GLY A 509 -13.79 16.47 55.45
CA GLY A 509 -13.83 15.37 54.48
C GLY A 509 -14.39 15.71 53.09
N LYS A 510 -14.50 17.00 52.74
CA LYS A 510 -14.92 17.47 51.40
C LYS A 510 -13.72 17.88 50.54
N PRO A 511 -13.70 17.61 49.22
CA PRO A 511 -12.61 18.02 48.35
C PRO A 511 -12.56 19.54 48.21
N VAL A 512 -11.37 20.13 48.31
CA VAL A 512 -11.14 21.56 48.14
C VAL A 512 -11.09 21.87 46.65
N THR A 513 -11.92 22.81 46.17
CA THR A 513 -11.91 23.25 44.77
C THR A 513 -11.13 24.56 44.57
N GLU A 514 -10.48 24.69 43.41
CA GLU A 514 -9.72 25.85 42.99
C GLU A 514 -10.21 26.31 41.60
N GLU A 515 -10.46 27.62 41.42
CA GLU A 515 -10.85 28.18 40.11
C GLU A 515 -9.62 28.32 39.21
N LYS A 516 -9.60 27.56 38.12
CA LYS A 516 -8.55 27.66 37.11
C LYS A 516 -9.12 28.14 35.78
N GLU A 517 -8.47 29.15 35.18
CA GLU A 517 -8.67 29.48 33.78
C GLU A 517 -8.03 28.40 32.91
N ILE A 518 -8.85 27.68 32.15
CA ILE A 518 -8.42 26.66 31.19
C ILE A 518 -8.63 27.26 29.80
N LYS A 519 -7.55 27.30 29.02
CA LYS A 519 -7.59 27.69 27.61
C LYS A 519 -8.03 26.48 26.80
N ILE A 520 -9.26 26.52 26.31
CA ILE A 520 -9.85 25.43 25.52
C ILE A 520 -9.39 25.61 24.07
N PRO A 521 -8.71 24.62 23.46
CA PRO A 521 -8.41 24.64 22.05
C PRO A 521 -9.74 24.59 21.28
N ALA A 522 -10.01 25.64 20.54
CA ALA A 522 -11.18 25.79 19.70
C ALA A 522 -10.74 26.23 18.31
N PHE A 523 -11.54 25.91 17.30
CA PHE A 523 -11.31 26.27 15.91
C PHE A 523 -12.46 27.13 15.43
N ARG A 524 -12.17 28.06 14.52
CA ARG A 524 -13.18 28.85 13.81
C ARG A 524 -13.03 28.63 12.32
N VAL A 525 -14.14 28.68 11.62
CA VAL A 525 -14.15 28.69 10.16
C VAL A 525 -13.59 30.04 9.67
N VAL A 526 -12.64 29.99 8.74
CA VAL A 526 -12.12 31.17 8.01
C VAL A 526 -12.26 30.92 6.50
N SER A 527 -12.27 32.00 5.73
CA SER A 527 -12.52 31.95 4.29
C SER A 527 -11.23 32.18 3.49
N VAL A 528 -10.97 31.25 2.57
CA VAL A 528 -9.90 31.25 1.58
C VAL A 528 -10.52 31.07 0.19
N PHE A 529 -9.73 31.23 -0.87
CA PHE A 529 -10.16 31.11 -2.26
C PHE A 529 -9.12 30.32 -3.03
N ASP A 530 -9.57 29.49 -3.99
CA ASP A 530 -8.70 28.71 -4.86
C ASP A 530 -8.09 29.55 -6.01
N ILE A 531 -7.00 29.06 -6.59
CA ILE A 531 -6.34 29.66 -7.76
C ILE A 531 -7.31 29.85 -8.95
N SER A 532 -8.19 28.89 -9.22
CA SER A 532 -9.19 28.95 -10.31
C SER A 532 -10.14 30.14 -10.19
N GLN A 533 -10.42 30.54 -8.95
CA GLN A 533 -11.29 31.65 -8.55
C GLN A 533 -10.58 33.02 -8.55
N THR A 534 -9.34 33.06 -9.03
CA THR A 534 -8.56 34.29 -9.13
C THR A 534 -8.20 34.61 -10.57
N GLU A 535 -7.97 35.88 -10.85
CA GLU A 535 -7.45 36.41 -12.10
C GLU A 535 -6.19 37.24 -11.85
N GLY A 536 -5.43 37.52 -12.90
CA GLY A 536 -4.11 38.13 -12.82
C GLY A 536 -2.99 37.19 -13.26
N LYS A 537 -1.77 37.43 -12.78
CA LYS A 537 -0.56 36.76 -13.28
C LYS A 537 -0.60 35.24 -13.04
N GLU A 538 -0.49 34.44 -14.09
CA GLU A 538 -0.51 32.97 -14.00
C GLU A 538 0.59 32.43 -13.09
N LEU A 539 0.28 31.37 -12.33
CA LEU A 539 1.28 30.67 -11.53
C LEU A 539 2.05 29.68 -12.42
N PRO A 540 3.37 29.50 -12.21
CA PRO A 540 4.14 28.49 -12.93
C PRO A 540 3.56 27.08 -12.73
N ALA A 541 3.33 26.36 -13.83
CA ALA A 541 2.90 24.96 -13.85
C ALA A 541 4.00 24.04 -14.42
N LEU A 542 3.99 22.76 -14.02
CA LEU A 542 4.95 21.75 -14.47
C LEU A 542 4.50 21.01 -15.75
N THR A 543 3.20 20.88 -15.99
CA THR A 543 2.58 20.08 -17.07
C THR A 543 1.53 20.89 -17.85
N TYR A 544 1.22 20.42 -19.06
CA TYR A 544 0.14 20.89 -19.94
C TYR A 544 -0.54 19.68 -20.60
N GLU A 545 -1.74 19.82 -21.17
CA GLU A 545 -2.41 18.72 -21.88
C GLU A 545 -1.77 18.40 -23.24
N LEU A 546 -1.85 17.14 -23.66
CA LEU A 546 -1.32 16.64 -24.94
C LEU A 546 -2.44 16.57 -25.99
N THR A 547 -2.35 17.38 -27.04
CA THR A 547 -3.30 17.39 -28.16
C THR A 547 -2.61 17.00 -29.47
N GLY A 548 -3.19 16.10 -30.27
CA GLY A 548 -2.63 15.75 -31.58
C GLY A 548 -3.17 14.46 -32.22
N ASN A 549 -3.12 14.43 -33.56
CA ASN A 549 -3.50 13.30 -34.40
C ASN A 549 -2.29 12.38 -34.68
N VAL A 550 -2.52 11.09 -34.89
CA VAL A 550 -1.46 10.09 -35.13
C VAL A 550 -1.63 9.41 -36.50
N GLU A 551 -0.56 9.41 -37.31
CA GLU A 551 -0.56 8.70 -38.58
C GLU A 551 -0.76 7.19 -38.37
N GLN A 552 -1.67 6.57 -39.14
CA GLN A 552 -2.06 5.16 -39.00
C GLN A 552 -2.61 4.78 -37.61
N TYR A 553 -3.25 5.72 -36.88
CA TYR A 553 -3.83 5.51 -35.54
C TYR A 553 -4.54 4.15 -35.37
N LYS A 554 -5.42 3.76 -36.31
CA LYS A 554 -6.18 2.51 -36.22
C LYS A 554 -5.30 1.25 -36.25
N ASP A 555 -4.34 1.20 -37.16
CA ASP A 555 -3.44 0.05 -37.31
C ASP A 555 -2.47 -0.04 -36.13
N PHE A 556 -2.05 1.12 -35.60
CA PHE A 556 -1.18 1.22 -34.44
C PHE A 556 -1.91 0.83 -33.15
N PHE A 557 -3.16 1.29 -32.97
CA PHE A 557 -3.98 0.91 -31.82
C PHE A 557 -4.32 -0.58 -31.84
N ALA A 558 -4.63 -1.16 -33.00
CA ALA A 558 -4.79 -2.61 -33.16
C ALA A 558 -3.50 -3.41 -32.89
N ALA A 559 -2.32 -2.81 -33.09
CA ALA A 559 -1.05 -3.42 -32.66
C ALA A 559 -0.85 -3.33 -31.13
N LEU A 560 -1.32 -2.27 -30.47
CA LEU A 560 -1.34 -2.15 -29.01
C LEU A 560 -2.30 -3.18 -28.38
N GLU A 561 -3.51 -3.33 -28.92
CA GLU A 561 -4.49 -4.36 -28.48
C GLU A 561 -3.90 -5.77 -28.53
N LYS A 562 -3.16 -6.12 -29.60
CA LYS A 562 -2.46 -7.41 -29.72
C LYS A 562 -1.24 -7.55 -28.80
N THR A 563 -0.58 -6.44 -28.46
CA THR A 563 0.58 -6.42 -27.56
C THR A 563 0.15 -6.56 -26.10
N SER A 564 -1.06 -6.12 -25.76
CA SER A 564 -1.54 -6.10 -24.38
C SER A 564 -1.67 -7.51 -23.78
N PRO A 565 -1.12 -7.78 -22.58
CA PRO A 565 -1.38 -9.01 -21.84
C PRO A 565 -2.85 -9.16 -21.41
N PHE A 566 -3.57 -8.05 -21.30
CA PHE A 566 -4.93 -7.92 -20.76
C PHE A 566 -5.90 -7.43 -21.84
N ALA A 567 -7.19 -7.80 -21.75
CA ALA A 567 -8.17 -7.38 -22.74
C ALA A 567 -8.40 -5.85 -22.65
N MET A 568 -8.25 -5.14 -23.78
CA MET A 568 -8.44 -3.69 -23.86
C MET A 568 -9.88 -3.32 -24.25
N GLY A 569 -10.37 -2.22 -23.70
CA GLY A 569 -11.65 -1.61 -24.06
C GLY A 569 -11.68 -0.11 -23.80
N PHE A 570 -12.68 0.55 -24.40
CA PHE A 570 -13.06 1.93 -24.07
C PHE A 570 -14.28 1.92 -23.16
N GLU A 571 -14.32 2.85 -22.20
CA GLU A 571 -15.44 3.03 -21.28
C GLU A 571 -15.47 4.48 -20.78
N ALA A 572 -16.65 5.04 -20.49
CA ALA A 572 -16.78 6.39 -19.96
C ALA A 572 -16.36 6.46 -18.47
N LEU A 573 -15.13 6.88 -18.20
CA LEU A 573 -14.56 6.95 -16.85
C LEU A 573 -14.81 8.34 -16.22
N SER A 574 -15.40 8.37 -15.03
CA SER A 574 -15.64 9.60 -14.26
C SER A 574 -14.40 10.10 -13.51
N GLY A 575 -14.41 11.38 -13.10
CA GLY A 575 -13.42 11.94 -12.15
C GLY A 575 -12.05 12.29 -12.73
N GLY A 576 -11.94 12.61 -14.03
CA GLY A 576 -10.67 13.02 -14.66
C GLY A 576 -9.65 11.90 -14.84
N ILE A 577 -10.05 10.65 -14.58
CA ILE A 577 -9.26 9.45 -14.82
C ILE A 577 -9.18 9.20 -16.33
N LYS A 578 -7.96 8.98 -16.85
CA LYS A 578 -7.73 8.76 -18.29
C LYS A 578 -7.73 7.28 -18.68
N GLY A 579 -7.34 6.39 -17.77
CA GLY A 579 -7.36 4.95 -17.97
C GLY A 579 -7.17 4.19 -16.65
N ARG A 580 -7.38 2.86 -16.69
CA ARG A 580 -7.23 1.96 -15.55
C ARG A 580 -6.86 0.53 -15.99
N CYS A 581 -5.79 -0.02 -15.43
CA CYS A 581 -5.46 -1.44 -15.47
C CYS A 581 -6.12 -2.18 -14.28
N ASN A 582 -7.01 -3.15 -14.57
CA ASN A 582 -7.60 -4.06 -13.59
C ASN A 582 -6.89 -5.43 -13.63
N TYR A 583 -6.29 -5.82 -12.51
CA TYR A 583 -5.52 -7.06 -12.37
C TYR A 583 -6.37 -8.32 -12.13
N GLU A 584 -7.59 -8.16 -11.60
CA GLU A 584 -8.47 -9.28 -11.24
C GLU A 584 -9.22 -9.77 -12.48
N GLU A 585 -9.87 -8.85 -13.19
CA GLU A 585 -10.54 -9.11 -14.47
C GLU A 585 -9.57 -9.29 -15.66
N LYS A 586 -8.29 -8.94 -15.48
CA LYS A 586 -7.27 -8.85 -16.54
C LYS A 586 -7.72 -7.98 -17.72
N ARG A 587 -8.17 -6.77 -17.39
CA ARG A 587 -8.68 -5.77 -18.34
C ARG A 587 -7.93 -4.43 -18.26
N ILE A 588 -7.90 -3.72 -19.37
CA ILE A 588 -7.43 -2.34 -19.49
C ILE A 588 -8.56 -1.49 -20.05
N LEU A 589 -8.94 -0.45 -19.33
CA LEU A 589 -10.01 0.48 -19.69
C LEU A 589 -9.41 1.86 -19.99
N ILE A 590 -9.80 2.46 -21.11
CA ILE A 590 -9.36 3.79 -21.55
C ILE A 590 -10.59 4.70 -21.64
N ASN A 591 -10.47 5.93 -21.16
CA ASN A 591 -11.60 6.86 -21.14
C ASN A 591 -12.04 7.26 -22.56
N GLU A 592 -13.35 7.28 -22.80
CA GLU A 592 -13.94 7.74 -24.05
C GLU A 592 -13.72 9.25 -24.29
N GLY A 593 -13.67 9.66 -25.56
CA GLY A 593 -13.64 11.07 -25.97
C GLY A 593 -12.29 11.79 -25.86
N MET A 594 -11.20 11.11 -25.50
CA MET A 594 -9.85 11.70 -25.51
C MET A 594 -9.21 11.74 -26.91
N ASP A 595 -8.29 12.68 -27.13
CA ASP A 595 -7.47 12.83 -28.35
C ASP A 595 -6.64 11.57 -28.68
N GLU A 596 -6.38 11.31 -29.96
CA GLU A 596 -5.62 10.16 -30.46
C GLU A 596 -4.25 9.96 -29.78
N LEU A 597 -3.48 11.04 -29.63
CA LEU A 597 -2.19 11.02 -28.92
C LEU A 597 -2.33 10.66 -27.43
N GLN A 598 -3.39 11.14 -26.77
CA GLN A 598 -3.68 10.85 -25.37
C GLN A 598 -4.16 9.41 -25.20
N ASN A 599 -4.98 8.88 -26.12
CA ASN A 599 -5.38 7.47 -26.14
C ASN A 599 -4.17 6.55 -26.23
N ILE A 600 -3.28 6.77 -27.19
CA ILE A 600 -2.06 5.96 -27.37
C ILE A 600 -1.15 6.02 -26.14
N LYS A 601 -0.86 7.22 -25.60
CA LYS A 601 -0.05 7.36 -24.38
C LYS A 601 -0.66 6.58 -23.21
N THR A 602 -1.98 6.66 -23.05
CA THR A 602 -2.69 6.04 -21.93
C THR A 602 -2.75 4.52 -22.09
N ALA A 603 -3.05 4.01 -23.28
CA ALA A 603 -2.99 2.59 -23.59
C ALA A 603 -1.62 1.99 -23.25
N ILE A 604 -0.52 2.63 -23.70
CA ILE A 604 0.83 2.15 -23.41
C ILE A 604 1.15 2.21 -21.91
N HIS A 605 0.66 3.22 -21.18
CA HIS A 605 0.82 3.33 -19.73
C HIS A 605 0.13 2.18 -18.98
N GLU A 606 -1.11 1.85 -19.32
CA GLU A 606 -1.84 0.73 -18.71
C GLU A 606 -1.26 -0.63 -19.14
N ILE A 607 -0.80 -0.78 -20.39
CA ILE A 607 -0.07 -1.98 -20.85
C ILE A 607 1.23 -2.16 -20.08
N ALA A 608 1.95 -1.07 -19.75
CA ALA A 608 3.13 -1.13 -18.91
C ALA A 608 2.79 -1.58 -17.48
N HIS A 609 1.65 -1.15 -16.90
CA HIS A 609 1.14 -1.65 -15.62
C HIS A 609 0.79 -3.14 -15.66
N ALA A 610 0.12 -3.62 -16.71
CA ALA A 610 -0.17 -5.05 -16.89
C ALA A 610 1.12 -5.88 -17.04
N THR A 611 2.06 -5.40 -17.85
CA THR A 611 3.33 -6.11 -18.18
C THR A 611 4.30 -6.18 -16.99
N LEU A 612 4.33 -5.16 -16.12
CA LEU A 612 5.30 -5.08 -15.01
C LEU A 612 4.73 -5.46 -13.64
N HIS A 613 3.42 -5.36 -13.44
CA HIS A 613 2.83 -5.30 -12.09
C HIS A 613 1.62 -6.21 -11.86
N ASP A 614 1.34 -7.15 -12.76
CA ASP A 614 0.35 -8.22 -12.58
C ASP A 614 0.60 -9.01 -11.27
N THR A 615 -0.47 -9.22 -10.51
CA THR A 615 -0.49 -9.96 -9.25
C THR A 615 -0.29 -11.47 -9.41
N ALA A 616 -0.51 -12.02 -10.61
CA ALA A 616 -0.23 -13.42 -10.91
C ALA A 616 1.27 -13.73 -11.15
N LEU A 617 2.12 -12.70 -11.27
CA LEU A 617 3.58 -12.88 -11.38
C LEU A 617 4.16 -13.22 -10.01
N ALA A 618 4.83 -14.38 -9.91
CA ALA A 618 5.51 -14.83 -8.69
C ALA A 618 6.74 -13.96 -8.34
N MET A 619 6.50 -12.77 -7.79
CA MET A 619 7.53 -11.80 -7.41
C MET A 619 7.79 -11.81 -5.89
N PRO A 620 9.05 -11.76 -5.42
CA PRO A 620 9.35 -11.84 -3.98
C PRO A 620 8.83 -10.67 -3.13
N GLU A 621 8.64 -9.48 -3.72
CA GLU A 621 8.05 -8.28 -3.11
C GLU A 621 7.52 -7.37 -4.24
N ARG A 622 6.28 -6.89 -4.16
CA ARG A 622 5.69 -5.97 -5.15
C ARG A 622 6.19 -4.53 -4.89
N PRO A 623 6.69 -3.78 -5.89
CA PRO A 623 7.11 -2.39 -5.68
C PRO A 623 5.98 -1.50 -5.16
N ASP A 624 6.35 -0.48 -4.37
CA ASP A 624 5.40 0.50 -3.86
C ASP A 624 4.74 1.27 -5.01
N ARG A 625 3.53 1.81 -4.76
CA ARG A 625 2.73 2.48 -5.80
C ARG A 625 3.55 3.51 -6.59
N ARG A 626 4.40 4.32 -5.93
CA ARG A 626 5.16 5.38 -6.61
C ARG A 626 6.19 4.82 -7.58
N THR A 627 6.94 3.79 -7.17
CA THR A 627 7.88 3.10 -8.07
C THR A 627 7.15 2.51 -9.28
N ARG A 628 5.93 2.01 -9.11
CA ARG A 628 5.10 1.49 -10.21
C ARG A 628 4.66 2.59 -11.18
N GLU A 629 4.14 3.71 -10.69
CA GLU A 629 3.77 4.86 -11.56
C GLU A 629 4.99 5.40 -12.33
N VAL A 630 6.14 5.57 -11.67
CA VAL A 630 7.39 6.04 -12.31
C VAL A 630 7.86 5.08 -13.40
N GLN A 631 7.73 3.76 -13.18
CA GLN A 631 8.08 2.75 -14.18
C GLN A 631 7.12 2.77 -15.37
N ALA A 632 5.80 2.76 -15.13
CA ALA A 632 4.78 2.79 -16.19
C ALA A 632 4.85 4.08 -17.03
N GLU A 633 4.95 5.25 -16.40
CA GLU A 633 5.08 6.55 -17.10
C GLU A 633 6.37 6.64 -17.92
N SER A 634 7.49 6.17 -17.37
CA SER A 634 8.78 6.20 -18.08
C SER A 634 8.83 5.22 -19.25
N VAL A 635 8.17 4.06 -19.14
CA VAL A 635 7.98 3.12 -20.27
C VAL A 635 7.08 3.75 -21.33
N ALA A 636 5.95 4.35 -20.94
CA ALA A 636 5.05 5.02 -21.87
C ALA A 636 5.75 6.15 -22.65
N TYR A 637 6.52 7.00 -21.96
CA TYR A 637 7.36 8.02 -22.59
C TYR A 637 8.36 7.39 -23.58
N ALA A 638 9.10 6.36 -23.17
CA ALA A 638 10.14 5.76 -24.02
C ALA A 638 9.58 5.11 -25.31
N VAL A 639 8.41 4.47 -25.21
CA VAL A 639 7.70 3.88 -26.35
C VAL A 639 7.09 4.97 -27.24
N CYS A 640 6.37 5.94 -26.69
CA CYS A 640 5.83 7.08 -27.48
C CYS A 640 6.95 7.81 -28.23
N GLN A 641 8.07 8.09 -27.56
CA GLN A 641 9.21 8.79 -28.14
C GLN A 641 9.89 7.98 -29.26
N HIS A 642 9.83 6.65 -29.23
CA HIS A 642 10.32 5.78 -30.31
C HIS A 642 9.52 5.98 -31.61
N TYR A 643 8.20 6.07 -31.50
CA TYR A 643 7.28 6.32 -32.63
C TYR A 643 7.17 7.80 -33.02
N GLY A 644 8.04 8.66 -32.48
CA GLY A 644 8.06 10.10 -32.80
C GLY A 644 6.98 10.94 -32.11
N LEU A 645 6.21 10.34 -31.19
CA LEU A 645 5.16 11.00 -30.41
C LEU A 645 5.80 11.71 -29.22
N ASP A 646 6.05 13.01 -29.35
CA ASP A 646 6.67 13.81 -28.28
C ASP A 646 5.69 14.03 -27.12
N THR A 647 5.99 13.41 -25.99
CA THR A 647 5.24 13.52 -24.73
C THR A 647 6.06 14.23 -23.64
N SER A 648 7.23 14.81 -23.99
CA SER A 648 8.24 15.33 -23.05
C SER A 648 7.68 16.30 -22.01
N ASP A 649 6.98 17.35 -22.44
CA ASP A 649 6.48 18.39 -21.53
C ASP A 649 5.36 17.88 -20.59
N TYR A 650 4.69 16.78 -20.95
CA TYR A 650 3.71 16.09 -20.10
C TYR A 650 4.41 15.13 -19.13
N SER A 651 5.15 14.16 -19.65
CA SER A 651 5.74 13.09 -18.84
C SER A 651 6.83 13.60 -17.91
N PHE A 652 7.64 14.59 -18.29
CA PHE A 652 8.67 15.13 -17.39
C PHE A 652 8.05 15.86 -16.19
N GLY A 653 7.01 16.66 -16.41
CA GLY A 653 6.30 17.35 -15.34
C GLY A 653 5.47 16.39 -14.47
N TYR A 654 4.89 15.34 -15.05
CA TYR A 654 4.15 14.31 -14.31
C TYR A 654 5.08 13.45 -13.46
N ILE A 655 6.21 12.98 -14.00
CA ILE A 655 7.24 12.25 -13.24
C ILE A 655 7.80 13.12 -12.09
N ALA A 656 7.98 14.43 -12.30
CA ALA A 656 8.38 15.36 -11.25
C ALA A 656 7.26 15.74 -10.25
N GLY A 657 5.99 15.45 -10.56
CA GLY A 657 4.84 15.72 -9.70
C GLY A 657 4.71 14.74 -8.53
N TRP A 658 5.23 13.52 -8.67
CA TRP A 658 5.24 12.48 -7.62
C TRP A 658 6.39 12.65 -6.60
N SER A 659 7.02 13.83 -6.60
CA SER A 659 8.31 14.09 -5.96
C SER A 659 8.25 14.24 -4.44
N SER A 660 9.14 13.53 -3.75
CA SER A 660 9.45 13.79 -2.33
C SER A 660 10.91 13.49 -1.99
N GLY A 661 11.81 13.85 -2.92
CA GLY A 661 13.25 13.99 -2.64
C GLY A 661 14.05 12.69 -2.68
N LYS A 662 13.56 11.66 -3.39
CA LYS A 662 14.27 10.38 -3.58
C LYS A 662 14.53 10.02 -5.05
N GLU A 663 13.91 10.71 -6.01
CA GLU A 663 13.60 10.12 -7.31
C GLU A 663 14.80 9.84 -8.21
N LEU A 664 15.89 10.62 -8.14
CA LEU A 664 17.04 10.33 -9.02
C LEU A 664 17.67 8.96 -8.70
N ALA A 665 17.47 8.43 -7.49
CA ALA A 665 17.89 7.07 -7.13
C ALA A 665 16.85 6.01 -7.54
N GLU A 666 15.56 6.31 -7.42
CA GLU A 666 14.45 5.40 -7.75
C GLU A 666 14.28 5.23 -9.28
N LEU A 667 14.37 6.33 -10.04
CA LEU A 667 14.47 6.31 -11.50
C LEU A 667 15.72 5.54 -11.95
N LYS A 668 16.91 5.85 -11.41
CA LYS A 668 18.15 5.13 -11.77
C LYS A 668 18.16 3.65 -11.36
N GLY A 669 17.46 3.29 -10.29
CA GLY A 669 17.22 1.90 -9.93
C GLY A 669 16.29 1.19 -10.92
N SER A 670 15.34 1.93 -11.49
CA SER A 670 14.33 1.44 -12.44
C SER A 670 14.75 1.50 -13.90
N LEU A 671 15.79 2.27 -14.28
CA LEU A 671 16.19 2.51 -15.68
C LEU A 671 16.42 1.22 -16.48
N GLU A 672 16.98 0.17 -15.88
CA GLU A 672 17.19 -1.11 -16.58
C GLU A 672 15.85 -1.83 -16.84
N THR A 673 14.94 -1.83 -15.86
CA THR A 673 13.57 -2.34 -16.01
C THR A 673 12.83 -1.58 -17.10
N ILE A 674 12.79 -0.25 -17.01
CA ILE A 674 12.18 0.66 -17.99
C ILE A 674 12.73 0.38 -19.40
N ARG A 675 14.06 0.34 -19.55
CA ARG A 675 14.73 0.07 -20.82
C ARG A 675 14.35 -1.30 -21.39
N SER A 676 14.40 -2.33 -20.55
CA SER A 676 14.13 -3.72 -20.97
C SER A 676 12.66 -3.92 -21.38
N THR A 677 11.72 -3.29 -20.66
CA THR A 677 10.29 -3.40 -20.94
C THR A 677 9.90 -2.53 -22.13
N ALA A 678 10.39 -1.29 -22.24
CA ALA A 678 10.15 -0.46 -23.40
C ALA A 678 10.70 -1.11 -24.68
N ALA A 679 11.90 -1.70 -24.65
CA ALA A 679 12.45 -2.44 -25.78
C ALA A 679 11.57 -3.64 -26.18
N LYS A 680 11.13 -4.47 -25.22
CA LYS A 680 10.21 -5.59 -25.48
C LYS A 680 8.89 -5.14 -26.08
N LEU A 681 8.28 -4.08 -25.54
CA LEU A 681 7.02 -3.55 -26.04
C LEU A 681 7.18 -3.03 -27.46
N ILE A 682 8.25 -2.28 -27.77
CA ILE A 682 8.55 -1.82 -29.13
C ILE A 682 8.73 -3.01 -30.08
N ASP A 683 9.56 -4.00 -29.72
CA ASP A 683 9.79 -5.20 -30.56
C ASP A 683 8.48 -5.96 -30.85
N THR A 684 7.54 -5.98 -29.88
CA THR A 684 6.23 -6.66 -30.00
C THR A 684 5.24 -5.85 -30.84
N ILE A 685 5.14 -4.53 -30.59
CA ILE A 685 4.29 -3.60 -31.35
C ILE A 685 4.73 -3.58 -32.82
N ASP A 686 6.03 -3.43 -33.09
CA ASP A 686 6.60 -3.44 -34.45
C ASP A 686 6.28 -4.75 -35.18
N GLY A 687 6.36 -5.88 -34.47
CA GLY A 687 5.97 -7.20 -34.97
C GLY A 687 4.52 -7.24 -35.44
N HIS A 688 3.58 -6.91 -34.54
CA HIS A 688 2.14 -6.93 -34.84
C HIS A 688 1.73 -5.87 -35.87
N PHE A 689 2.33 -4.68 -35.84
CA PHE A 689 2.09 -3.61 -36.80
C PHE A 689 2.53 -4.03 -38.21
N ALA A 690 3.70 -4.66 -38.34
CA ALA A 690 4.18 -5.20 -39.61
C ALA A 690 3.36 -6.41 -40.12
N GLU A 691 2.69 -7.16 -39.23
CA GLU A 691 1.73 -8.20 -39.61
C GLU A 691 0.41 -7.62 -40.12
N ILE A 692 -0.12 -6.59 -39.44
CA ILE A 692 -1.34 -5.87 -39.84
C ILE A 692 -1.16 -5.24 -41.22
N GLN A 693 -0.04 -4.53 -41.45
CA GLN A 693 0.26 -3.94 -42.76
C GLN A 693 0.36 -5.02 -43.86
N LYS A 694 1.05 -6.14 -43.61
CA LYS A 694 1.15 -7.25 -44.60
C LYS A 694 -0.18 -7.95 -44.87
N ALA A 695 -1.11 -7.96 -43.91
CA ALA A 695 -2.46 -8.49 -44.12
C ALA A 695 -3.27 -7.55 -45.03
N GLN A 696 -3.27 -6.26 -44.73
CA GLN A 696 -3.93 -5.22 -45.54
C GLN A 696 -3.35 -5.13 -46.96
N ASP A 697 -2.02 -5.19 -47.11
CA ASP A 697 -1.36 -5.23 -48.42
C ASP A 697 -1.80 -6.46 -49.24
N LYS A 698 -1.96 -7.62 -48.61
CA LYS A 698 -2.47 -8.84 -49.27
C LYS A 698 -3.93 -8.71 -49.66
N GLU A 699 -4.78 -8.15 -48.80
CA GLU A 699 -6.20 -7.92 -49.11
C GLU A 699 -6.34 -6.94 -50.28
N GLN A 700 -5.65 -5.80 -50.25
CA GLN A 700 -5.64 -4.84 -51.36
C GLN A 700 -5.06 -5.42 -52.67
N THR A 701 -4.02 -6.26 -52.59
CA THR A 701 -3.46 -6.94 -53.77
C THR A 701 -4.42 -8.00 -54.33
N THR A 702 -5.30 -8.56 -53.49
CA THR A 702 -6.31 -9.55 -53.90
C THR A 702 -7.57 -8.88 -54.46
N GLU A 703 -8.02 -7.77 -53.89
CA GLU A 703 -9.18 -6.99 -54.39
C GLU A 703 -8.90 -6.30 -55.74
N GLN A 704 -7.66 -5.88 -56.02
CA GLN A 704 -7.31 -5.30 -57.32
C GLN A 704 -7.20 -6.34 -58.46
N ALA A 705 -7.35 -7.63 -58.18
CA ALA A 705 -7.10 -8.72 -59.11
C ALA A 705 -8.36 -9.46 -59.64
N GLN A 706 -9.56 -8.87 -59.57
CA GLN A 706 -10.72 -9.36 -60.32
C GLN A 706 -11.87 -8.35 -60.48
N PRO A 707 -12.29 -8.06 -61.72
CA PRO A 707 -13.72 -7.82 -61.97
C PRO A 707 -14.23 -8.46 -63.27
N ALA A 708 -15.26 -9.32 -63.17
CA ALA A 708 -16.43 -9.45 -64.08
C ALA A 708 -17.03 -10.87 -64.07
N GLN A 709 -18.36 -10.95 -63.90
CA GLN A 709 -19.23 -12.13 -64.16
C GLN A 709 -19.02 -13.33 -63.20
N GLU A 710 -20.04 -14.12 -62.80
CA GLU A 710 -21.48 -14.09 -63.09
C GLU A 710 -22.32 -14.75 -61.97
N ALA A 711 -23.64 -14.64 -62.11
CA ALA A 711 -24.70 -14.98 -61.17
C ALA A 711 -24.78 -16.42 -60.58
N ALA A 712 -25.27 -16.46 -59.33
CA ALA A 712 -26.25 -17.41 -58.77
C ALA A 712 -25.91 -18.91 -58.59
N LYS A 713 -25.82 -19.37 -57.32
CA LYS A 713 -26.76 -20.34 -56.67
C LYS A 713 -26.29 -20.78 -55.26
N GLN A 714 -27.26 -21.13 -54.39
CA GLN A 714 -27.11 -21.99 -53.18
C GLN A 714 -27.25 -23.48 -53.59
N PRO A 715 -27.18 -24.52 -52.70
CA PRO A 715 -26.74 -24.61 -51.28
C PRO A 715 -25.75 -25.81 -51.06
N GLU A 716 -25.80 -26.42 -49.86
CA GLU A 716 -25.45 -27.82 -49.48
C GLU A 716 -24.05 -28.15 -48.91
N ALA A 717 -24.02 -29.30 -48.21
CA ALA A 717 -23.08 -29.65 -47.14
C ALA A 717 -22.45 -31.06 -47.33
N GLU A 718 -21.74 -31.53 -46.29
CA GLU A 718 -21.39 -32.93 -45.95
C GLU A 718 -19.97 -33.46 -46.31
N ALA A 719 -19.34 -34.05 -45.27
CA ALA A 719 -18.25 -35.06 -45.16
C ALA A 719 -17.13 -35.19 -46.25
N ALA A 720 -15.86 -35.51 -45.95
CA ALA A 720 -15.37 -36.64 -45.13
C ALA A 720 -13.82 -36.62 -44.95
N ALA A 721 -13.30 -37.38 -43.97
CA ALA A 721 -11.91 -37.89 -43.91
C ALA A 721 -11.78 -39.23 -44.68
N PRO A 722 -10.59 -39.75 -45.04
CA PRO A 722 -9.63 -40.42 -44.11
C PRO A 722 -8.13 -40.12 -44.50
N GLU A 723 -7.03 -40.80 -44.10
CA GLU A 723 -6.78 -42.19 -43.64
C GLU A 723 -5.41 -42.37 -42.91
N LEU A 724 -5.19 -43.57 -42.36
CA LEU A 724 -4.06 -44.11 -41.54
C LEU A 724 -2.76 -44.41 -42.35
N PRO A 725 -1.56 -44.85 -41.81
CA PRO A 725 -1.37 -45.84 -40.71
C PRO A 725 -0.10 -45.81 -39.79
N GLU A 726 -0.21 -46.56 -38.66
CA GLU A 726 0.69 -47.60 -38.04
C GLU A 726 2.19 -47.74 -38.48
N GLU A 727 3.17 -48.25 -37.70
CA GLU A 727 3.22 -48.97 -36.38
C GLU A 727 4.68 -49.00 -35.79
N THR A 728 4.84 -49.66 -34.63
CA THR A 728 6.02 -50.38 -34.07
C THR A 728 6.85 -49.80 -32.90
N ALA A 729 6.93 -50.62 -31.84
CA ALA A 729 7.86 -50.59 -30.69
C ALA A 729 8.98 -51.69 -30.92
N PRO A 730 9.75 -52.29 -29.96
CA PRO A 730 9.68 -52.23 -28.48
C PRO A 730 11.01 -52.31 -27.65
N ALA A 731 10.86 -52.18 -26.32
CA ALA A 731 11.47 -52.93 -25.20
C ALA A 731 13.01 -53.10 -24.95
N GLN A 732 13.39 -52.74 -23.70
CA GLN A 732 14.28 -53.47 -22.73
C GLN A 732 15.81 -53.51 -23.02
N GLU A 733 16.75 -53.64 -22.06
CA GLU A 733 16.73 -54.33 -20.75
C GLU A 733 17.72 -53.74 -19.69
N LYS A 734 17.64 -54.32 -18.49
CA LYS A 734 18.28 -54.07 -17.17
C LYS A 734 19.80 -54.35 -17.10
N GLU A 735 20.46 -53.89 -16.02
CA GLU A 735 20.98 -54.79 -14.95
C GLU A 735 21.42 -54.04 -13.67
N ALA A 736 21.64 -54.79 -12.58
CA ALA A 736 21.95 -54.31 -11.22
C ALA A 736 23.14 -55.06 -10.62
N GLN A 737 23.77 -54.54 -9.55
CA GLN A 737 24.60 -55.37 -8.66
C GLN A 737 24.80 -54.79 -7.24
N THR A 738 24.79 -55.71 -6.27
CA THR A 738 24.96 -55.51 -4.82
C THR A 738 26.36 -56.07 -4.39
N GLU A 739 26.89 -56.09 -3.16
CA GLU A 739 26.51 -55.84 -1.74
C GLU A 739 27.85 -55.92 -0.92
N PRO A 740 27.98 -56.31 0.37
CA PRO A 740 27.25 -56.04 1.62
C PRO A 740 28.19 -55.62 2.81
N GLU A 741 27.70 -55.78 4.05
CA GLU A 741 28.39 -55.96 5.36
C GLU A 741 28.61 -54.71 6.27
N ALA A 742 28.34 -54.74 7.59
CA ALA A 742 27.81 -55.79 8.47
C ALA A 742 27.01 -55.26 9.69
N ASP A 743 26.24 -56.16 10.31
CA ASP A 743 25.44 -56.03 11.54
C ASP A 743 26.27 -55.97 12.84
N THR A 744 25.76 -55.30 13.89
CA THR A 744 25.55 -55.86 15.25
C THR A 744 25.17 -54.82 16.31
N GLY A 745 24.16 -55.16 17.13
CA GLY A 745 24.23 -54.94 18.58
C GLY A 745 23.46 -53.75 19.19
N ALA A 746 22.34 -54.05 19.85
CA ALA A 746 21.74 -53.17 20.84
C ALA A 746 22.45 -53.29 22.20
N SER A 747 22.59 -52.19 22.95
CA SER A 747 22.38 -52.13 24.42
C SER A 747 22.54 -50.72 25.00
N SER A 748 21.81 -50.49 26.09
CA SER A 748 21.82 -49.35 27.02
C SER A 748 23.20 -48.81 27.45
N GLU A 749 23.29 -47.49 27.70
CA GLU A 749 24.04 -47.00 28.86
C GLU A 749 23.53 -45.65 29.42
N ALA A 750 23.93 -45.35 30.66
CA ALA A 750 23.44 -44.26 31.51
C ALA A 750 24.35 -42.99 31.44
N PRO A 751 23.90 -41.81 31.90
CA PRO A 751 24.62 -40.55 31.66
C PRO A 751 25.72 -40.24 32.69
N GLN A 752 26.93 -39.93 32.20
CA GLN A 752 28.04 -39.27 32.90
C GLN A 752 28.99 -38.61 31.88
N PRO A 753 29.88 -37.65 32.25
CA PRO A 753 29.88 -36.72 33.38
C PRO A 753 30.01 -35.24 32.93
N PRO A 754 29.86 -34.23 33.82
CA PRO A 754 30.01 -32.82 33.45
C PRO A 754 31.47 -32.32 33.51
N GLN A 755 31.84 -31.42 32.59
CA GLN A 755 32.98 -30.49 32.68
C GLN A 755 32.67 -29.21 31.89
N PRO A 756 33.29 -28.07 32.24
CA PRO A 756 33.42 -27.50 33.58
C PRO A 756 32.63 -26.17 33.69
N GLU A 757 32.31 -25.74 34.91
CA GLU A 757 31.58 -24.48 35.14
C GLU A 757 32.33 -23.27 34.58
N GLN A 758 31.82 -22.69 33.49
CA GLN A 758 31.95 -21.26 33.26
C GLN A 758 30.98 -20.57 34.22
N ALA A 759 31.49 -19.68 35.07
CA ALA A 759 30.68 -19.00 36.07
C ALA A 759 29.55 -18.20 35.40
N THR A 760 28.31 -18.63 35.62
CA THR A 760 27.12 -17.91 35.18
C THR A 760 27.10 -16.52 35.82
N PRO A 761 26.84 -15.44 35.06
CA PRO A 761 26.68 -14.12 35.65
C PRO A 761 25.46 -14.12 36.58
N ALA A 762 25.55 -13.36 37.66
CA ALA A 762 24.55 -13.38 38.73
C ALA A 762 23.20 -12.81 38.25
N ALA A 763 22.25 -13.70 37.96
CA ALA A 763 20.91 -13.33 37.53
C ALA A 763 20.13 -12.59 38.66
N PRO A 764 19.42 -11.48 38.36
CA PRO A 764 18.72 -10.68 39.36
C PRO A 764 17.36 -11.30 39.73
N TYR A 765 17.37 -12.38 40.51
CA TYR A 765 16.14 -13.02 40.96
C TYR A 765 15.45 -12.26 42.10
N TYR A 766 14.13 -12.07 41.96
CA TYR A 766 13.25 -11.45 42.96
C TYR A 766 12.31 -12.51 43.58
N PRO A 767 11.78 -12.29 44.80
CA PRO A 767 11.03 -13.31 45.53
C PRO A 767 9.62 -13.55 44.96
N ILE A 768 9.26 -14.82 44.77
CA ILE A 768 7.91 -15.27 44.41
C ILE A 768 7.16 -15.77 45.65
N ASN A 769 5.89 -15.39 45.75
CA ASN A 769 4.98 -15.76 46.83
C ASN A 769 4.31 -17.11 46.52
N GLU A 770 5.06 -18.19 46.70
CA GLU A 770 4.59 -19.58 46.58
C GLU A 770 3.29 -19.86 47.36
N ALA A 771 3.08 -19.21 48.52
CA ALA A 771 1.86 -19.37 49.31
C ALA A 771 0.64 -18.63 48.71
N ALA A 772 0.85 -17.62 47.86
CA ALA A 772 -0.20 -17.06 47.02
C ALA A 772 -0.45 -17.94 45.78
N ALA A 773 0.62 -18.39 45.10
CA ALA A 773 0.52 -19.27 43.94
C ALA A 773 -0.23 -20.57 44.25
N LYS A 774 0.08 -21.21 45.39
CA LYS A 774 -0.68 -22.37 45.88
C LYS A 774 -2.16 -22.05 46.08
N ARG A 775 -2.49 -20.98 46.80
CA ARG A 775 -3.91 -20.59 47.02
C ARG A 775 -4.63 -20.26 45.72
N ALA A 776 -3.96 -19.66 44.74
CA ALA A 776 -4.52 -19.43 43.41
C ALA A 776 -4.82 -20.74 42.68
N LYS A 777 -3.90 -21.72 42.76
CA LYS A 777 -4.08 -23.05 42.18
C LYS A 777 -5.24 -23.80 42.84
N ASP A 778 -5.24 -23.90 44.17
CA ASP A 778 -6.28 -24.58 44.97
C ASP A 778 -7.69 -23.97 44.71
N MET A 779 -7.77 -22.68 44.36
CA MET A 779 -9.03 -21.97 44.08
C MET A 779 -9.53 -22.12 42.63
N ASN A 780 -8.68 -22.57 41.69
CA ASN A 780 -9.02 -22.61 40.26
C ASN A 780 -8.80 -23.99 39.60
N SER A 781 -8.24 -24.98 40.32
CA SER A 781 -7.89 -26.28 39.76
C SER A 781 -7.98 -27.39 40.81
N PHE A 782 -8.48 -28.56 40.41
CA PHE A 782 -8.50 -29.76 41.25
C PHE A 782 -7.15 -30.51 41.32
N SER A 783 -6.11 -30.08 40.58
CA SER A 783 -4.78 -30.69 40.62
C SER A 783 -3.89 -30.05 41.69
N ASP A 784 -3.19 -30.90 42.44
CA ASP A 784 -2.28 -30.48 43.52
C ASP A 784 -1.20 -29.50 43.05
N TYR A 785 -0.98 -28.44 43.84
CA TYR A 785 0.10 -27.51 43.59
C TYR A 785 1.48 -28.12 43.92
N LYS A 786 2.35 -28.23 42.92
CA LYS A 786 3.75 -28.66 43.07
C LYS A 786 4.57 -27.52 43.70
N GLN A 787 4.92 -27.66 44.98
CA GLN A 787 5.71 -26.68 45.72
C GLN A 787 6.99 -26.27 44.95
N GLY A 788 7.19 -24.97 44.76
CA GLY A 788 8.32 -24.40 44.02
C GLY A 788 8.09 -24.20 42.53
N SER A 789 6.93 -24.58 41.97
CA SER A 789 6.68 -24.47 40.52
C SER A 789 6.61 -23.03 40.03
N ALA A 790 5.96 -22.12 40.76
CA ALA A 790 5.89 -20.71 40.41
C ALA A 790 7.27 -20.02 40.45
N THR A 791 8.11 -20.39 41.43
CA THR A 791 9.49 -19.90 41.50
C THR A 791 10.34 -20.46 40.35
N ALA A 792 10.11 -21.72 39.94
CA ALA A 792 10.81 -22.31 38.80
C ALA A 792 10.40 -21.66 37.47
N GLU A 793 9.10 -21.42 37.27
CA GLU A 793 8.52 -20.71 36.12
C GLU A 793 9.08 -19.27 36.01
N TYR A 794 9.07 -18.51 37.11
CA TYR A 794 9.68 -17.18 37.15
C TYR A 794 11.18 -17.21 36.81
N ARG A 795 11.94 -18.17 37.37
CA ARG A 795 13.38 -18.30 37.08
C ARG A 795 13.63 -18.60 35.62
N HIS A 796 12.87 -19.51 35.01
CA HIS A 796 12.98 -19.83 33.60
C HIS A 796 12.85 -18.58 32.72
N TYR A 797 11.83 -17.74 32.94
CA TYR A 797 11.66 -16.48 32.21
C TYR A 797 12.80 -15.47 32.44
N VAL A 798 13.40 -15.44 33.63
CA VAL A 798 14.57 -14.59 33.91
C VAL A 798 15.83 -15.15 33.26
N ASP A 799 16.02 -16.46 33.25
CA ASP A 799 17.18 -17.13 32.66
C ASP A 799 17.20 -16.97 31.13
N GLU A 800 16.03 -17.04 30.47
CA GLU A 800 15.89 -16.68 29.05
C GLU A 800 16.23 -15.21 28.78
N ALA A 801 15.81 -14.30 29.66
CA ALA A 801 16.13 -12.88 29.56
C ALA A 801 17.62 -12.59 29.80
N VAL A 802 18.29 -13.35 30.68
CA VAL A 802 19.75 -13.30 30.88
C VAL A 802 20.46 -13.75 29.60
N GLN A 803 20.09 -14.90 29.03
CA GLN A 803 20.67 -15.38 27.76
C GLN A 803 20.40 -14.42 26.58
N LEU A 804 19.27 -13.71 26.59
CA LEU A 804 18.95 -12.67 25.62
C LEU A 804 19.86 -11.45 25.79
N ALA A 805 20.06 -11.00 27.03
CA ALA A 805 20.94 -9.91 27.38
C ALA A 805 22.41 -10.21 27.04
N GLU A 806 22.91 -11.40 27.34
CA GLU A 806 24.27 -11.85 27.00
C GLU A 806 24.50 -11.89 25.49
N ARG A 807 23.60 -12.53 24.72
CA ARG A 807 23.65 -12.54 23.25
C ARG A 807 23.64 -11.13 22.68
N GLN A 808 22.92 -10.20 23.31
CA GLN A 808 22.93 -8.81 22.89
C GLN A 808 24.27 -8.12 23.20
N LYS A 809 24.81 -8.27 24.42
CA LYS A 809 26.11 -7.70 24.81
C LYS A 809 27.25 -8.17 23.90
N GLN A 810 27.21 -9.40 23.40
CA GLN A 810 28.18 -9.92 22.43
C GLN A 810 28.11 -9.21 21.06
N ARG A 811 26.94 -8.64 20.70
CA ARG A 811 26.71 -7.96 19.41
C ARG A 811 26.93 -6.45 19.46
N VAL A 812 26.89 -5.84 20.65
CA VAL A 812 26.89 -4.38 20.81
C VAL A 812 28.07 -3.88 21.64
N ASP A 813 28.42 -2.62 21.40
CA ASP A 813 29.50 -1.91 22.08
C ASP A 813 29.36 -1.96 23.62
N PRO A 814 30.47 -2.12 24.39
CA PRO A 814 30.46 -2.14 25.85
C PRO A 814 29.70 -0.99 26.51
N MET A 815 29.63 0.19 25.88
CA MET A 815 28.85 1.33 26.38
C MET A 815 27.36 1.02 26.62
N TYR A 816 26.80 0.02 25.93
CA TYR A 816 25.40 -0.37 26.10
C TYR A 816 25.17 -1.45 27.17
N HIS A 817 26.23 -2.05 27.73
CA HIS A 817 26.10 -3.21 28.62
C HIS A 817 25.38 -2.85 29.93
N ASP A 818 25.74 -1.74 30.59
CA ASP A 818 25.06 -1.23 31.79
C ASP A 818 23.57 -0.96 31.56
N LYS A 819 23.20 -0.50 30.36
CA LYS A 819 21.81 -0.24 29.99
C LYS A 819 21.04 -1.55 29.79
N ILE A 820 21.67 -2.55 29.18
CA ILE A 820 21.11 -3.90 29.02
C ILE A 820 20.88 -4.53 30.41
N ASP A 821 21.84 -4.41 31.32
CA ASP A 821 21.71 -4.91 32.70
C ASP A 821 20.60 -4.20 33.48
N SER A 822 20.49 -2.88 33.34
CA SER A 822 19.40 -2.10 33.97
C SER A 822 18.01 -2.49 33.44
N LEU A 823 17.91 -2.83 32.15
CA LEU A 823 16.66 -3.34 31.55
C LEU A 823 16.34 -4.76 32.04
N LEU A 824 17.35 -5.63 32.15
CA LEU A 824 17.22 -7.00 32.66
C LEU A 824 16.76 -7.03 34.13
N ASP A 825 17.37 -6.21 34.99
CA ASP A 825 16.92 -6.03 36.38
C ASP A 825 15.47 -5.53 36.45
N THR A 826 15.14 -4.53 35.63
CA THR A 826 13.78 -3.97 35.59
C THR A 826 12.76 -5.01 35.15
N TYR A 827 13.10 -5.85 34.17
CA TYR A 827 12.28 -6.97 33.71
C TYR A 827 12.06 -7.98 34.84
N ALA A 828 13.13 -8.51 35.44
CA ALA A 828 13.03 -9.51 36.49
C ALA A 828 12.23 -9.00 37.71
N ARG A 829 12.50 -7.76 38.15
CA ARG A 829 11.79 -7.13 39.26
C ARG A 829 10.30 -6.94 39.00
N LYS A 830 9.94 -6.43 37.81
CA LYS A 830 8.53 -6.23 37.45
C LYS A 830 7.80 -7.55 37.23
N LEU A 831 8.43 -8.51 36.56
CA LEU A 831 7.84 -9.83 36.33
C LEU A 831 7.48 -10.53 37.64
N ALA A 832 8.39 -10.54 38.62
CA ALA A 832 8.10 -11.09 39.94
C ALA A 832 6.91 -10.39 40.63
N ALA A 833 6.86 -9.05 40.57
CA ALA A 833 5.75 -8.28 41.13
C ALA A 833 4.41 -8.61 40.44
N ASN A 834 4.40 -8.70 39.11
CA ASN A 834 3.22 -8.98 38.30
C ASN A 834 2.72 -10.43 38.45
N MET A 835 3.61 -11.42 38.49
CA MET A 835 3.25 -12.82 38.78
C MET A 835 2.66 -12.96 40.19
N ASN A 836 3.32 -12.37 41.20
CA ASN A 836 2.78 -12.32 42.56
C ASN A 836 1.41 -11.64 42.61
N LYS A 837 1.20 -10.61 41.81
CA LYS A 837 -0.08 -9.90 41.75
C LYS A 837 -1.17 -10.69 41.04
N GLY A 838 -0.83 -11.45 40.00
CA GLY A 838 -1.69 -12.45 39.37
C GLY A 838 -2.18 -13.48 40.39
N TYR A 839 -1.27 -14.10 41.14
CA TYR A 839 -1.64 -15.06 42.19
C TYR A 839 -2.53 -14.45 43.29
N GLU A 840 -2.32 -13.19 43.67
CA GLU A 840 -3.24 -12.46 44.57
C GLU A 840 -4.62 -12.20 43.95
N ILE A 841 -4.71 -12.01 42.64
CA ILE A 841 -5.98 -11.82 41.91
C ILE A 841 -6.71 -13.15 41.81
N ASP A 842 -6.04 -14.21 41.37
CA ASP A 842 -6.63 -15.52 41.10
C ASP A 842 -7.12 -16.24 42.37
N ALA A 843 -6.54 -15.92 43.53
CA ALA A 843 -6.99 -16.40 44.84
C ALA A 843 -8.22 -15.65 45.43
N ARG A 844 -8.81 -14.66 44.74
CA ARG A 844 -9.93 -13.84 45.30
C ARG A 844 -11.28 -14.54 45.29
N VAL A 845 -11.60 -15.24 44.21
CA VAL A 845 -12.88 -15.92 43.98
C VAL A 845 -12.57 -17.26 43.33
N PRO A 846 -13.13 -18.38 43.80
CA PRO A 846 -12.88 -19.68 43.18
C PRO A 846 -13.38 -19.69 41.72
N SER A 847 -12.88 -20.65 40.94
CA SER A 847 -13.54 -21.00 39.68
C SER A 847 -14.93 -21.57 39.94
N ILE A 848 -15.87 -21.38 39.00
CA ILE A 848 -17.20 -22.00 39.03
C ILE A 848 -17.10 -23.53 39.05
N LEU A 849 -16.03 -24.10 38.48
CA LEU A 849 -15.72 -25.54 38.53
C LEU A 849 -15.38 -26.02 39.95
N ILE A 850 -14.84 -25.15 40.81
CA ILE A 850 -14.45 -25.47 42.19
C ILE A 850 -15.60 -25.19 43.18
N ALA A 851 -16.38 -24.12 42.96
CA ALA A 851 -17.46 -23.71 43.86
C ALA A 851 -18.85 -24.26 43.48
N GLY A 852 -19.03 -24.72 42.24
CA GLY A 852 -20.34 -25.04 41.66
C GLY A 852 -21.12 -23.79 41.23
N GLY A 853 -22.11 -23.98 40.35
CA GLY A 853 -22.92 -22.88 39.80
C GLY A 853 -23.96 -22.29 40.77
N SER A 854 -24.34 -23.01 41.82
CA SER A 854 -25.35 -22.54 42.79
C SER A 854 -24.79 -21.44 43.70
N ASN A 855 -25.40 -20.25 43.68
CA ASN A 855 -24.99 -19.05 44.44
C ASN A 855 -23.56 -18.55 44.15
N PHE A 856 -23.06 -18.74 42.93
CA PHE A 856 -21.76 -18.20 42.51
C PHE A 856 -21.72 -16.66 42.59
N PRO A 857 -20.67 -16.02 43.14
CA PRO A 857 -20.63 -14.57 43.37
C PRO A 857 -20.18 -13.80 42.11
N THR A 858 -21.00 -13.78 41.06
CA THR A 858 -20.69 -13.22 39.71
C THR A 858 -20.06 -11.83 39.77
N ARG A 859 -20.65 -10.87 40.50
CA ARG A 859 -20.11 -9.49 40.67
C ARG A 859 -18.72 -9.41 41.32
N LYS A 860 -18.29 -10.45 42.06
CA LYS A 860 -16.91 -10.54 42.55
C LYS A 860 -15.98 -11.15 41.51
N LYS A 861 -16.48 -12.08 40.67
CA LYS A 861 -15.75 -12.67 39.56
C LYS A 861 -15.50 -11.65 38.44
N GLU A 862 -16.49 -10.84 38.06
CA GLU A 862 -16.33 -9.69 37.16
C GLU A 862 -15.18 -8.77 37.61
N LYS A 863 -15.13 -8.42 38.90
CA LYS A 863 -14.06 -7.60 39.50
C LYS A 863 -12.71 -8.33 39.62
N GLN A 864 -12.71 -9.66 39.62
CA GLN A 864 -11.49 -10.46 39.52
C GLN A 864 -10.97 -10.42 38.08
N ASN A 865 -11.84 -10.61 37.09
CA ASN A 865 -11.53 -10.57 35.66
C ASN A 865 -10.95 -9.20 35.28
N ALA A 866 -11.65 -8.09 35.55
CA ALA A 866 -11.14 -6.75 35.24
C ALA A 866 -9.78 -6.43 35.89
N ALA A 867 -9.48 -7.02 37.06
CA ALA A 867 -8.17 -6.92 37.70
C ALA A 867 -7.12 -7.82 37.02
N ARG A 868 -7.51 -9.01 36.56
CA ARG A 868 -6.68 -9.93 35.75
C ARG A 868 -6.30 -9.29 34.42
N ASP A 869 -7.25 -8.64 33.74
CA ASP A 869 -7.03 -7.96 32.46
C ASP A 869 -6.06 -6.78 32.63
N SER A 870 -6.19 -6.04 33.75
CA SER A 870 -5.24 -4.98 34.12
C SER A 870 -3.83 -5.54 34.39
N ASN A 871 -3.74 -6.70 35.06
CA ASN A 871 -2.47 -7.40 35.32
C ASN A 871 -1.84 -7.95 34.03
N TYR A 872 -2.66 -8.41 33.09
CA TYR A 872 -2.23 -8.90 31.79
C TYR A 872 -1.67 -7.79 30.90
N ARG A 873 -2.30 -6.60 30.90
CA ARG A 873 -1.73 -5.40 30.24
C ARG A 873 -0.37 -5.01 30.82
N GLU A 874 -0.19 -5.05 32.13
CA GLU A 874 1.13 -4.82 32.74
C GLU A 874 2.13 -5.93 32.36
N TRP A 875 1.69 -7.18 32.23
CA TRP A 875 2.54 -8.28 31.74
C TRP A 875 3.02 -8.04 30.30
N GLN A 876 2.14 -7.56 29.40
CA GLN A 876 2.52 -7.16 28.04
C GLN A 876 3.58 -6.03 28.05
N ASP A 877 3.40 -5.00 28.88
CA ASP A 877 4.39 -3.92 29.08
C ASP A 877 5.75 -4.43 29.59
N ILE A 878 5.74 -5.50 30.40
CA ILE A 878 6.94 -6.17 30.90
C ILE A 878 7.63 -6.95 29.77
N GLN A 879 6.89 -7.71 28.94
CA GLN A 879 7.46 -8.40 27.78
C GLN A 879 8.13 -7.43 26.80
N GLY A 880 7.54 -6.24 26.60
CA GLY A 880 8.16 -5.15 25.82
C GLY A 880 9.49 -4.60 26.38
N LEU A 881 9.98 -5.05 27.54
CA LEU A 881 11.35 -4.82 28.00
C LEU A 881 12.36 -5.75 27.29
N LEU A 882 11.96 -6.97 26.92
CA LEU A 882 12.81 -7.90 26.17
C LEU A 882 13.13 -7.36 24.77
N ASP A 883 12.17 -6.71 24.11
CA ASP A 883 12.39 -6.04 22.81
C ASP A 883 13.29 -4.81 22.94
N LYS A 884 13.22 -4.09 24.07
CA LYS A 884 14.17 -3.00 24.39
C LYS A 884 15.57 -3.52 24.65
N ILE A 885 15.73 -4.74 25.18
CA ILE A 885 17.02 -5.43 25.25
C ILE A 885 17.48 -5.77 23.82
N ARG A 886 16.67 -6.48 23.01
CA ARG A 886 16.99 -6.86 21.60
C ARG A 886 17.40 -5.69 20.70
N SER A 887 16.79 -4.51 20.89
CA SER A 887 17.04 -3.32 20.07
C SER A 887 18.13 -2.40 20.61
N THR A 888 18.49 -2.49 21.90
CA THR A 888 19.52 -1.63 22.49
C THR A 888 20.89 -1.90 21.85
N GLY A 889 21.49 -0.87 21.26
CA GLY A 889 22.78 -0.94 20.56
C GLY A 889 22.70 -1.36 19.07
N MET A 890 21.52 -1.70 18.54
CA MET A 890 21.33 -2.06 17.12
C MET A 890 20.99 -0.87 16.21
N GLY A 891 20.71 0.31 16.78
CA GLY A 891 20.43 1.53 16.02
C GLY A 891 21.69 2.09 15.34
N GLY A 892 21.50 2.97 14.35
CA GLY A 892 22.62 3.70 13.75
C GLY A 892 23.38 4.53 14.79
N ILE A 893 24.70 4.67 14.61
CA ILE A 893 25.60 5.41 15.52
C ILE A 893 24.96 6.74 15.92
N SER A 894 24.70 6.94 17.21
CA SER A 894 24.00 8.14 17.71
C SER A 894 24.90 9.37 17.66
N ALA A 895 24.32 10.57 17.53
CA ALA A 895 25.05 11.81 17.78
C ALA A 895 25.37 12.01 19.28
N ASP A 896 24.60 11.37 20.16
CA ASP A 896 24.77 11.40 21.63
C ASP A 896 25.90 10.43 22.11
N ASP A 897 26.58 9.71 21.20
CA ASP A 897 27.72 8.82 21.54
C ASP A 897 29.04 9.64 21.56
N PRO A 898 29.80 9.69 22.67
CA PRO A 898 31.07 10.42 22.75
C PRO A 898 32.11 9.96 21.72
N GLN A 899 32.01 8.72 21.23
CA GLN A 899 32.84 8.13 20.19
C GLN A 899 32.15 8.11 18.80
N ALA A 900 31.05 8.85 18.61
CA ALA A 900 30.29 8.87 17.36
C ALA A 900 31.18 9.10 16.12
N VAL A 901 32.09 10.07 16.21
CA VAL A 901 33.05 10.39 15.13
C VAL A 901 33.99 9.22 14.87
N GLN A 902 34.65 8.67 15.91
CA GLN A 902 35.57 7.53 15.79
C GLN A 902 34.88 6.27 15.24
N LYS A 903 33.64 6.01 15.66
CA LYS A 903 32.83 4.89 15.17
C LYS A 903 32.40 5.10 13.71
N LEU A 904 32.12 6.33 13.30
CA LEU A 904 31.84 6.68 11.90
C LEU A 904 33.09 6.60 11.03
N GLU A 905 34.26 7.02 11.52
CA GLU A 905 35.56 6.89 10.85
C GLU A 905 35.92 5.42 10.61
N LYS A 906 35.77 4.56 11.63
CA LYS A 906 35.96 3.11 11.47
C LYS A 906 34.95 2.48 10.48
N LYS A 907 33.70 2.96 10.48
CA LYS A 907 32.70 2.56 9.48
C LYS A 907 33.13 3.02 8.07
N LEU A 908 33.64 4.24 7.94
CA LEU A 908 34.12 4.80 6.67
C LEU A 908 35.27 3.96 6.09
N GLU A 909 36.29 3.66 6.89
CA GLU A 909 37.41 2.78 6.50
C GLU A 909 36.92 1.43 5.99
N SER A 910 35.97 0.80 6.69
CA SER A 910 35.37 -0.47 6.27
C SER A 910 34.60 -0.38 4.95
N LEU A 911 33.88 0.72 4.71
CA LEU A 911 33.13 0.94 3.46
C LEU A 911 34.06 1.21 2.28
N GLU A 912 35.12 2.00 2.50
CA GLU A 912 36.14 2.31 1.49
C GLU A 912 36.93 1.06 1.10
N LYS A 913 37.38 0.26 2.08
CA LYS A 913 38.01 -1.04 1.85
C LYS A 913 37.09 -2.02 1.10
N SER A 914 35.80 -2.03 1.42
CA SER A 914 34.80 -2.81 0.68
C SER A 914 34.68 -2.32 -0.77
N GLN A 915 34.67 -1.00 -1.00
CA GLN A 915 34.59 -0.39 -2.33
C GLN A 915 35.79 -0.75 -3.21
N GLU A 916 36.99 -0.71 -2.65
CA GLU A 916 38.21 -1.13 -3.33
C GLU A 916 38.18 -2.62 -3.66
N THR A 917 37.78 -3.45 -2.70
CA THR A 917 37.67 -4.91 -2.88
C THR A 917 36.67 -5.24 -4.01
N MET A 918 35.46 -4.66 -4.00
CA MET A 918 34.46 -4.89 -5.05
C MET A 918 34.97 -4.44 -6.43
N LYS A 919 35.63 -3.28 -6.52
CA LYS A 919 36.23 -2.79 -7.77
C LYS A 919 37.33 -3.72 -8.28
N ALA A 920 38.22 -4.18 -7.39
CA ALA A 920 39.34 -5.04 -7.71
C ALA A 920 38.89 -6.45 -8.15
N VAL A 921 37.92 -7.05 -7.45
CA VAL A 921 37.32 -8.35 -7.84
C VAL A 921 36.60 -8.23 -9.19
N ASN A 922 35.81 -7.18 -9.41
CA ASN A 922 35.19 -6.95 -10.72
C ASN A 922 36.21 -6.67 -11.83
N ALA A 923 37.37 -6.08 -11.53
CA ALA A 923 38.46 -5.92 -12.50
C ALA A 923 39.15 -7.25 -12.81
N TYR A 924 39.42 -8.06 -11.79
CA TYR A 924 39.97 -9.41 -11.92
C TYR A 924 39.06 -10.28 -12.78
N TYR A 925 37.77 -10.36 -12.45
CA TYR A 925 36.80 -11.17 -13.18
C TYR A 925 36.61 -10.70 -14.63
N ARG A 926 36.60 -9.39 -14.90
CA ARG A 926 36.58 -8.86 -16.28
C ARG A 926 37.76 -9.32 -17.12
N LYS A 927 38.95 -9.45 -16.50
CA LYS A 927 40.20 -9.86 -17.17
C LYS A 927 40.34 -11.38 -17.32
N HIS A 928 39.92 -12.14 -16.30
CA HIS A 928 40.19 -13.58 -16.20
C HIS A 928 38.97 -14.48 -16.45
N LYS A 929 37.74 -13.93 -16.43
CA LYS A 929 36.46 -14.66 -16.56
C LYS A 929 36.23 -15.78 -15.54
N THR A 930 37.09 -15.89 -14.54
CA THR A 930 36.93 -16.70 -13.32
C THR A 930 37.26 -15.84 -12.10
N LEU A 931 36.82 -16.30 -10.93
CA LEU A 931 37.26 -15.82 -9.62
C LEU A 931 38.47 -16.59 -9.07
N ASP A 932 38.82 -17.74 -9.66
CA ASP A 932 39.91 -18.60 -9.17
C ASP A 932 41.25 -17.86 -9.17
N GLY A 933 41.93 -17.85 -8.03
CA GLY A 933 43.19 -17.14 -7.84
C GLY A 933 43.07 -15.62 -7.63
N CYS A 934 41.87 -15.09 -7.37
CA CYS A 934 41.69 -13.66 -7.09
C CYS A 934 42.41 -13.25 -5.78
N PRO A 935 43.42 -12.35 -5.82
CA PRO A 935 44.26 -12.04 -4.65
C PRO A 935 43.57 -11.12 -3.62
N HIS A 936 42.35 -10.64 -3.91
CA HIS A 936 41.60 -9.70 -3.07
C HIS A 936 40.47 -10.35 -2.26
N LEU A 937 40.33 -11.68 -2.31
CA LEU A 937 39.34 -12.44 -1.54
C LEU A 937 40.04 -13.50 -0.67
N SER A 938 39.56 -13.72 0.54
CA SER A 938 39.93 -14.92 1.31
C SER A 938 39.32 -16.17 0.66
N PRO A 939 39.84 -17.39 0.93
CA PRO A 939 39.24 -18.62 0.41
C PRO A 939 37.76 -18.79 0.79
N GLU A 940 37.38 -18.40 2.00
CA GLU A 940 35.98 -18.42 2.47
C GLU A 940 35.10 -17.40 1.73
N GLN A 941 35.61 -16.19 1.51
CA GLN A 941 34.91 -15.16 0.73
C GLN A 941 34.77 -15.56 -0.74
N LEU A 942 35.77 -16.24 -1.30
CA LEU A 942 35.79 -16.75 -2.65
C LEU A 942 34.68 -17.78 -2.87
N GLU A 943 34.62 -18.81 -2.01
CA GLU A 943 33.59 -19.86 -2.11
C GLU A 943 32.20 -19.31 -1.84
N LYS A 944 32.03 -18.38 -0.88
CA LYS A 944 30.74 -17.70 -0.65
C LYS A 944 30.30 -16.86 -1.85
N LEU A 945 31.23 -16.18 -2.53
CA LEU A 945 30.93 -15.37 -3.71
C LEU A 945 30.61 -16.25 -4.93
N LYS A 946 31.33 -17.36 -5.13
CA LYS A 946 31.00 -18.38 -6.14
C LYS A 946 29.62 -18.99 -5.90
N ALA A 947 29.32 -19.41 -4.68
CA ALA A 947 28.01 -19.97 -4.32
C ALA A 947 26.87 -18.95 -4.51
N ASN A 948 27.13 -17.66 -4.24
CA ASN A 948 26.18 -16.60 -4.57
C ASN A 948 26.00 -16.46 -6.09
N MET A 949 27.09 -16.37 -6.88
CA MET A 949 27.03 -16.29 -8.34
C MET A 949 26.36 -17.50 -9.01
N ALA A 950 26.43 -18.68 -8.39
CA ALA A 950 25.79 -19.91 -8.86
C ALA A 950 24.32 -20.04 -8.40
N SER A 951 23.81 -19.11 -7.58
CA SER A 951 22.41 -19.10 -7.15
C SER A 951 21.50 -18.65 -8.29
N SER A 952 20.32 -19.28 -8.40
CA SER A 952 19.25 -18.88 -9.33
C SER A 952 18.78 -17.43 -9.15
N TRP A 953 19.09 -16.82 -7.99
CA TRP A 953 18.74 -15.44 -7.64
C TRP A 953 19.83 -14.41 -7.98
N HIS A 954 20.97 -14.81 -8.55
CA HIS A 954 22.06 -13.89 -8.87
C HIS A 954 21.87 -13.24 -10.25
N LEU A 955 21.49 -11.97 -10.25
CA LEU A 955 21.15 -11.23 -11.46
C LEU A 955 22.39 -10.65 -12.17
N GLY A 956 23.06 -11.48 -12.99
CA GLY A 956 23.98 -11.05 -14.06
C GLY A 956 25.46 -11.48 -13.94
N ASP A 957 26.21 -11.34 -15.04
CA ASP A 957 27.55 -11.92 -15.26
C ASP A 957 28.71 -11.30 -14.44
N LYS A 958 28.47 -10.66 -13.28
CA LYS A 958 29.51 -9.92 -12.54
C LYS A 958 29.46 -10.27 -11.05
N PRO A 959 30.61 -10.56 -10.40
CA PRO A 959 30.64 -10.93 -8.98
C PRO A 959 30.00 -9.88 -8.05
N PHE A 960 30.21 -8.60 -8.33
CA PHE A 960 29.50 -7.51 -7.66
C PHE A 960 28.73 -6.67 -8.68
N ALA A 961 27.43 -6.48 -8.45
CA ALA A 961 26.59 -5.70 -9.34
C ALA A 961 26.92 -4.19 -9.31
N THR A 962 26.59 -3.46 -10.38
CA THR A 962 26.86 -2.03 -10.51
C THR A 962 26.15 -1.20 -9.42
N TRP A 963 24.92 -1.58 -9.05
CA TRP A 963 24.16 -0.91 -8.00
C TRP A 963 24.82 -1.06 -6.62
N ALA A 964 25.47 -2.19 -6.31
CA ALA A 964 26.15 -2.39 -5.03
C ALA A 964 27.33 -1.41 -4.85
N LEU A 965 28.11 -1.22 -5.92
CA LEU A 965 29.19 -0.23 -6.00
C LEU A 965 28.68 1.22 -5.90
N SER A 966 27.50 1.51 -6.48
CA SER A 966 26.87 2.84 -6.39
C SER A 966 26.37 3.13 -4.98
N ASN A 967 25.61 2.19 -4.40
CA ASN A 967 25.02 2.30 -3.06
C ASN A 967 26.10 2.45 -1.99
N ASN A 968 27.19 1.67 -2.07
CA ASN A 968 28.33 1.80 -1.16
C ASN A 968 29.06 3.14 -1.35
N SER A 969 29.18 3.67 -2.57
CA SER A 969 29.72 5.01 -2.82
C SER A 969 28.84 6.13 -2.22
N ALA A 970 27.52 5.98 -2.30
CA ALA A 970 26.57 6.92 -1.68
C ALA A 970 26.68 6.87 -0.15
N GLU A 971 26.81 5.68 0.45
CA GLU A 971 26.99 5.54 1.90
C GLU A 971 28.33 6.13 2.37
N ILE A 972 29.42 5.95 1.63
CA ILE A 972 30.73 6.60 1.91
C ILE A 972 30.57 8.13 1.97
N ARG A 973 29.84 8.74 1.02
CA ARG A 973 29.55 10.18 1.03
C ARG A 973 28.73 10.58 2.27
N ARG A 974 27.61 9.89 2.54
CA ARG A 974 26.76 10.15 3.72
C ARG A 974 27.53 10.06 5.04
N VAL A 975 28.43 9.08 5.19
CA VAL A 975 29.26 8.93 6.38
C VAL A 975 30.28 10.07 6.49
N LYS A 976 30.95 10.46 5.39
CA LYS A 976 31.86 11.62 5.34
C LYS A 976 31.17 12.93 5.74
N ASP A 977 30.00 13.21 5.16
CA ASP A 977 29.22 14.42 5.49
C ASP A 977 28.77 14.42 6.96
N ARG A 978 28.43 13.25 7.50
CA ARG A 978 28.05 13.09 8.92
C ARG A 978 29.23 13.30 9.87
N ILE A 979 30.41 12.76 9.56
CA ILE A 979 31.65 13.01 10.31
C ILE A 979 31.97 14.50 10.32
N LYS A 980 31.91 15.15 9.15
CA LYS A 980 32.13 16.60 9.00
C LYS A 980 31.15 17.41 9.85
N SER A 981 29.86 17.08 9.82
CA SER A 981 28.83 17.77 10.60
C SER A 981 29.05 17.64 12.12
N LEU A 982 29.32 16.43 12.62
CA LEU A 982 29.55 16.20 14.05
C LEU A 982 30.86 16.82 14.55
N SER A 983 31.93 16.78 13.74
CA SER A 983 33.21 17.40 14.09
C SER A 983 33.09 18.92 14.14
N GLN A 984 32.42 19.54 13.16
CA GLN A 984 32.15 20.99 13.18
C GLN A 984 31.26 21.42 14.37
N GLN A 985 30.28 20.62 14.76
CA GLN A 985 29.47 20.89 15.96
C GLN A 985 30.31 20.82 17.24
N LYS A 986 31.25 19.88 17.32
CA LYS A 986 32.16 19.70 18.46
C LYS A 986 33.19 20.83 18.58
N GLU A 987 33.68 21.35 17.45
CA GLU A 987 34.65 22.46 17.41
C GLU A 987 33.99 23.82 17.71
N ILE A 988 32.83 24.10 17.11
CA ILE A 988 32.22 25.44 17.18
C ILE A 988 31.36 25.61 18.45
N GLY A 989 30.80 24.53 18.97
CA GLY A 989 29.98 24.56 20.19
C GLY A 989 28.62 25.25 20.04
N PHE A 990 27.91 25.32 21.15
CA PHE A 990 26.58 25.92 21.26
C PHE A 990 26.55 26.90 22.45
N VAL A 991 25.90 28.05 22.29
CA VAL A 991 25.92 29.14 23.28
C VAL A 991 24.60 29.26 24.05
N GLY A 992 24.67 29.33 25.38
CA GLY A 992 23.52 29.67 26.24
C GLY A 992 23.24 31.17 26.27
N TRP A 993 22.11 31.57 26.85
CA TRP A 993 21.74 32.98 27.03
C TRP A 993 20.81 33.19 28.23
N GLU A 994 20.75 34.42 28.74
CA GLU A 994 19.83 34.83 29.81
C GLU A 994 18.60 35.52 29.22
N PHE A 995 17.45 35.32 29.87
CA PHE A 995 16.14 35.88 29.49
C PHE A 995 15.39 36.38 30.73
N ASP A 996 14.30 37.13 30.52
CA ASP A 996 13.51 37.66 31.64
C ASP A 996 12.79 36.53 32.40
N GLY A 997 13.22 36.26 33.65
CA GLY A 997 12.72 35.16 34.48
C GLY A 997 13.47 33.82 34.35
N GLY A 998 14.65 33.78 33.73
CA GLY A 998 15.46 32.56 33.70
C GLY A 998 16.70 32.57 32.80
N LYS A 999 17.25 31.38 32.55
CA LYS A 999 18.39 31.17 31.66
C LYS A 999 18.26 29.92 30.79
N VAL A 1000 18.83 29.97 29.59
CA VAL A 1000 19.00 28.84 28.70
C VAL A 1000 20.47 28.43 28.69
N ASP A 1001 20.73 27.17 29.03
CA ASP A 1001 22.05 26.56 29.05
C ASP A 1001 22.21 25.56 27.90
N ALA A 1002 23.35 25.64 27.22
CA ALA A 1002 23.71 24.77 26.11
C ALA A 1002 24.53 23.58 26.61
N ASN A 1003 23.90 22.72 27.41
CA ASN A 1003 24.57 21.62 28.09
C ASN A 1003 25.07 20.55 27.09
N THR A 1004 26.35 20.64 26.75
CA THR A 1004 27.05 19.75 25.81
C THR A 1004 27.24 18.35 26.39
N GLU A 1005 27.48 18.20 27.70
CA GLU A 1005 27.64 16.90 28.35
C GLU A 1005 26.36 16.05 28.31
N ALA A 1006 25.20 16.68 28.53
CA ALA A 1006 23.90 16.04 28.41
C ALA A 1006 23.41 15.95 26.94
N ASN A 1007 24.09 16.61 26.01
CA ASN A 1007 23.61 16.96 24.67
C ASN A 1007 22.17 17.55 24.67
N ARG A 1008 21.87 18.47 25.60
CA ARG A 1008 20.55 19.11 25.74
C ARG A 1008 20.66 20.63 25.79
N LEU A 1009 19.78 21.31 25.06
CA LEU A 1009 19.46 22.71 25.32
C LEU A 1009 18.47 22.72 26.49
N GLN A 1010 18.89 23.25 27.64
CA GLN A 1010 18.16 23.23 28.91
C GLN A 1010 17.71 24.64 29.29
N ILE A 1011 16.43 24.81 29.62
CA ILE A 1011 15.82 26.07 29.99
C ILE A 1011 15.42 25.98 31.45
N PHE A 1012 16.03 26.83 32.26
CA PHE A 1012 15.76 27.01 33.68
C PHE A 1012 14.94 28.28 33.86
N PHE A 1013 13.83 28.18 34.57
CA PHE A 1013 13.02 29.33 35.02
C PHE A 1013 13.21 29.49 36.52
N GLU A 1014 13.21 30.72 37.02
CA GLU A 1014 13.32 31.00 38.46
C GLU A 1014 12.05 30.56 39.22
N ASP A 1015 10.90 30.87 38.63
CA ASP A 1015 9.57 30.46 39.08
C ASP A 1015 8.90 29.51 38.08
N LYS A 1016 7.81 28.86 38.49
CA LYS A 1016 7.02 27.99 37.61
C LYS A 1016 6.43 28.82 36.44
N PRO A 1017 6.84 28.58 35.17
CA PRO A 1017 6.35 29.37 34.04
C PRO A 1017 4.83 29.21 33.86
N ASP A 1018 4.20 30.26 33.35
CA ASP A 1018 2.76 30.33 33.14
C ASP A 1018 2.26 29.26 32.15
N GLU A 1019 0.94 29.09 32.04
CA GLU A 1019 0.36 28.06 31.17
C GLU A 1019 0.68 28.30 29.69
N THR A 1020 0.75 29.56 29.23
CA THR A 1020 1.00 29.88 27.82
C THR A 1020 2.47 29.64 27.45
N THR A 1021 3.42 29.95 28.32
CA THR A 1021 4.84 29.59 28.13
C THR A 1021 5.03 28.07 28.11
N ARG A 1022 4.34 27.34 29.01
CA ARG A 1022 4.40 25.87 29.04
C ARG A 1022 3.76 25.21 27.80
N GLU A 1023 2.71 25.80 27.22
CA GLU A 1023 2.17 25.40 25.92
C GLU A 1023 3.19 25.64 24.79
N ALA A 1024 3.76 26.85 24.71
CA ALA A 1024 4.72 27.22 23.67
C ALA A 1024 6.00 26.38 23.70
N LEU A 1025 6.50 26.01 24.89
CA LEU A 1025 7.62 25.10 25.06
C LEU A 1025 7.27 23.69 24.53
N LYS A 1026 6.10 23.16 24.89
CA LYS A 1026 5.63 21.84 24.42
C LYS A 1026 5.45 21.79 22.91
N SER A 1027 4.87 22.82 22.29
CA SER A 1027 4.64 22.88 20.84
C SER A 1027 5.95 22.98 20.06
N ASN A 1028 6.97 23.65 20.61
CA ASN A 1028 8.32 23.73 20.05
C ASN A 1028 9.24 22.56 20.45
N GLY A 1029 8.66 21.47 20.97
CA GLY A 1029 9.37 20.20 21.22
C GLY A 1029 10.19 20.14 22.50
N PHE A 1030 10.11 21.12 23.40
CA PHE A 1030 10.74 21.04 24.71
C PHE A 1030 9.91 20.19 25.68
N ARG A 1031 10.57 19.37 26.50
CA ARG A 1031 9.95 18.50 27.50
C ARG A 1031 10.49 18.83 28.90
N TRP A 1032 9.61 18.90 29.89
CA TRP A 1032 10.01 19.05 31.29
C TRP A 1032 10.75 17.80 31.79
N SER A 1033 11.86 18.00 32.47
CA SER A 1033 12.67 16.94 33.09
C SER A 1033 12.69 17.12 34.61
N PRO A 1034 11.92 16.33 35.39
CA PRO A 1034 11.92 16.43 36.85
C PRO A 1034 13.29 16.21 37.48
N LYS A 1035 14.12 15.32 36.89
CA LYS A 1035 15.48 15.03 37.37
C LYS A 1035 16.46 16.21 37.13
N ALA A 1036 16.25 17.00 36.09
CA ALA A 1036 17.11 18.14 35.75
C ALA A 1036 16.56 19.49 36.23
N GLY A 1037 15.30 19.55 36.69
CA GLY A 1037 14.64 20.81 37.05
C GLY A 1037 14.46 21.79 35.88
N ALA A 1038 14.47 21.28 34.63
CA ALA A 1038 14.55 22.10 33.43
C ALA A 1038 13.62 21.62 32.31
N TRP A 1039 13.21 22.55 31.44
CA TRP A 1039 12.64 22.23 30.13
C TRP A 1039 13.77 21.97 29.14
N GLN A 1040 13.76 20.84 28.45
CA GLN A 1040 14.90 20.43 27.62
C GLN A 1040 14.51 19.79 26.29
N ARG A 1041 15.41 19.92 25.30
CA ARG A 1041 15.39 19.20 24.01
C ARG A 1041 16.82 18.86 23.57
N GLN A 1042 16.98 18.00 22.57
CA GLN A 1042 18.30 17.65 22.03
C GLN A 1042 19.03 18.89 21.48
N LEU A 1043 20.28 19.07 21.89
CA LEU A 1043 21.12 20.20 21.50
C LEU A 1043 21.52 20.04 20.03
N THR A 1044 20.96 20.90 19.18
CA THR A 1044 21.07 20.87 17.72
C THR A 1044 20.88 22.28 17.19
N SER A 1045 21.30 22.59 15.97
CA SER A 1045 20.99 23.89 15.34
C SER A 1045 19.47 24.16 15.29
N ASN A 1046 18.65 23.12 15.11
CA ASN A 1046 17.20 23.20 15.17
C ASN A 1046 16.65 23.59 16.57
N ALA A 1047 17.43 23.40 17.64
CA ALA A 1047 17.03 23.83 18.98
C ALA A 1047 17.01 25.35 19.14
N TYR A 1048 17.90 26.06 18.43
CA TYR A 1048 17.94 27.52 18.40
C TYR A 1048 16.79 28.08 17.56
N TYR A 1049 16.54 27.51 16.36
CA TYR A 1049 15.37 27.87 15.55
C TYR A 1049 14.05 27.65 16.30
N ALA A 1050 13.92 26.57 17.08
CA ALA A 1050 12.74 26.34 17.91
C ALA A 1050 12.64 27.29 19.12
N ALA A 1051 13.78 27.74 19.67
CA ALA A 1051 13.80 28.74 20.72
C ALA A 1051 13.39 30.14 20.22
N ASP A 1052 13.71 30.50 18.97
CA ASP A 1052 13.28 31.76 18.34
C ASP A 1052 11.75 31.97 18.38
N TYR A 1053 10.96 30.89 18.38
CA TYR A 1053 9.49 30.94 18.42
C TYR A 1053 8.91 31.04 19.84
N VAL A 1054 9.71 30.83 20.89
CA VAL A 1054 9.26 30.89 22.30
C VAL A 1054 9.60 32.26 22.87
N LYS A 1055 8.69 33.23 22.72
CA LYS A 1055 8.90 34.63 23.14
C LYS A 1055 9.30 34.79 24.62
N ALA A 1056 8.84 33.91 25.49
CA ALA A 1056 9.12 33.94 26.93
C ALA A 1056 10.57 33.58 27.30
N ILE A 1057 11.37 33.04 26.36
CA ILE A 1057 12.80 32.78 26.54
C ILE A 1057 13.67 33.65 25.63
N ALA A 1058 13.13 34.75 25.11
CA ALA A 1058 13.85 35.68 24.25
C ALA A 1058 15.07 36.28 25.00
N PRO A 1059 16.26 36.32 24.40
CA PRO A 1059 17.45 36.88 25.02
C PRO A 1059 17.28 38.33 25.48
N LEU A 1060 17.86 38.69 26.63
CA LEU A 1060 17.87 40.08 27.15
C LEU A 1060 18.54 41.09 26.19
N THR A 1061 19.34 40.63 25.24
CA THR A 1061 19.94 41.47 24.19
C THR A 1061 18.94 41.93 23.13
N GLY A 1062 17.76 41.31 23.04
CA GLY A 1062 16.76 41.55 22.00
C GLY A 1062 17.06 40.88 20.65
N GLU A 1063 18.22 40.23 20.51
CA GLU A 1063 18.58 39.42 19.35
C GLU A 1063 17.87 38.05 19.40
N LYS A 1064 17.71 37.38 18.25
CA LYS A 1064 17.16 36.02 18.26
C LYS A 1064 18.19 34.99 18.76
N PRO A 1065 17.79 33.91 19.45
CA PRO A 1065 18.66 32.78 19.77
C PRO A 1065 19.50 32.28 18.58
N THR A 1066 18.91 32.16 17.38
CA THR A 1066 19.66 31.79 16.17
C THR A 1066 20.70 32.84 15.75
N GLU A 1067 20.46 34.12 15.99
CA GLU A 1067 21.40 35.21 15.69
C GLU A 1067 22.58 35.19 16.68
N LEU A 1068 22.33 34.95 17.97
CA LEU A 1068 23.38 34.72 18.98
C LEU A 1068 24.27 33.53 18.60
N GLN A 1069 23.68 32.38 18.22
CA GLN A 1069 24.47 31.23 17.78
C GLN A 1069 25.26 31.54 16.49
N ARG A 1070 24.71 32.31 15.55
CA ARG A 1070 25.43 32.76 14.34
C ARG A 1070 26.56 33.73 14.68
N ALA A 1071 26.38 34.63 15.64
CA ALA A 1071 27.42 35.52 16.14
C ALA A 1071 28.54 34.73 16.82
N HIS A 1072 28.20 33.74 17.65
CA HIS A 1072 29.16 32.81 18.25
C HIS A 1072 29.96 32.05 17.19
N ILE A 1073 29.29 31.45 16.19
CA ILE A 1073 29.95 30.76 15.06
C ILE A 1073 30.93 31.70 14.32
N ARG A 1074 30.57 32.97 14.10
CA ARG A 1074 31.44 33.97 13.47
C ARG A 1074 32.64 34.31 14.35
N ALA A 1075 32.42 34.56 15.65
CA ALA A 1075 33.48 34.88 16.60
C ALA A 1075 34.50 33.74 16.72
N GLN A 1076 34.03 32.48 16.84
CA GLN A 1076 34.91 31.30 16.87
C GLN A 1076 35.71 31.15 15.57
N LYS A 1077 35.09 31.38 14.41
CA LYS A 1077 35.80 31.32 13.12
C LYS A 1077 36.87 32.41 12.96
N VAL A 1078 36.61 33.62 13.46
CA VAL A 1078 37.62 34.70 13.47
C VAL A 1078 38.73 34.38 14.47
N ALA A 1079 38.41 33.93 15.68
CA ALA A 1079 39.40 33.53 16.67
C ALA A 1079 40.29 32.37 16.19
N ALA A 1080 39.72 31.40 15.47
CA ALA A 1080 40.48 30.31 14.84
C ALA A 1080 41.38 30.77 13.67
N GLN A 1081 41.10 31.92 13.06
CA GLN A 1081 41.94 32.54 12.03
C GLN A 1081 43.01 33.49 12.60
N GLU A 1082 42.78 34.08 13.77
CA GLU A 1082 43.72 35.00 14.46
C GLU A 1082 44.72 34.29 15.41
N GLN A 1083 44.50 33.00 15.66
CA GLN A 1083 45.46 31.98 16.13
C GLN A 1083 46.87 32.02 15.49
N PRO A 1084 47.97 32.56 16.08
CA PRO A 1084 49.29 32.33 15.49
C PRO A 1084 49.66 30.85 15.65
N ALA A 1085 49.98 30.17 14.55
CA ALA A 1085 50.18 28.73 14.51
C ALA A 1085 51.27 28.24 15.49
N GLN A 1086 50.84 27.62 16.59
CA GLN A 1086 51.65 26.72 17.40
C GLN A 1086 51.31 25.28 17.09
N GLU A 1087 52.34 24.43 17.11
CA GLU A 1087 52.40 23.13 16.45
C GLU A 1087 51.34 22.13 16.96
N GLN A 1088 50.43 21.74 16.08
CA GLN A 1088 49.65 20.49 16.14
C GLN A 1088 49.55 19.89 14.71
N PRO A 1089 49.41 18.56 14.57
CA PRO A 1089 49.79 17.86 13.36
C PRO A 1089 48.85 18.08 12.17
N GLU A 1090 49.40 17.84 10.98
CA GLU A 1090 48.89 18.08 9.62
C GLU A 1090 47.36 18.30 9.48
N ASN A 1091 47.01 19.56 9.19
CA ASN A 1091 45.64 19.97 8.93
C ASN A 1091 45.16 19.50 7.54
N TYR A 1092 44.42 18.39 7.50
CA TYR A 1092 43.87 17.76 6.30
C TYR A 1092 43.02 18.67 5.39
N LEU A 1093 42.56 19.83 5.89
CA LEU A 1093 41.69 20.74 5.14
C LEU A 1093 42.38 21.39 3.92
N LYS A 1094 43.70 21.60 3.96
CA LYS A 1094 44.40 22.30 2.86
C LYS A 1094 44.56 21.45 1.59
N ALA A 1095 44.56 20.12 1.74
CA ALA A 1095 44.55 19.19 0.61
C ALA A 1095 43.15 19.05 -0.02
N ALA A 1096 42.08 19.24 0.76
CA ALA A 1096 40.71 19.14 0.28
C ALA A 1096 40.35 20.31 -0.66
N GLU A 1097 40.70 21.55 -0.31
CA GLU A 1097 40.41 22.72 -1.16
C GLU A 1097 41.16 22.64 -2.51
N GLN A 1098 42.43 22.25 -2.49
CA GLN A 1098 43.23 22.08 -3.72
C GLN A 1098 42.76 20.91 -4.60
N THR A 1099 42.20 19.84 -4.02
CA THR A 1099 41.66 18.71 -4.81
C THR A 1099 40.26 18.99 -5.37
N THR A 1100 39.47 19.88 -4.77
CA THR A 1100 38.17 20.27 -5.35
C THR A 1100 38.32 21.16 -6.60
N GLU A 1101 39.28 22.10 -6.62
CA GLU A 1101 39.50 22.94 -7.82
C GLU A 1101 40.21 22.18 -8.94
N GLN A 1102 41.08 21.20 -8.64
CA GLN A 1102 41.75 20.41 -9.66
C GLN A 1102 40.84 19.37 -10.35
N ASN A 1103 39.85 18.82 -9.64
CA ASN A 1103 38.98 17.78 -10.21
C ASN A 1103 37.95 18.31 -11.22
N TYR A 1104 37.55 19.59 -11.18
CA TYR A 1104 36.64 20.16 -12.19
C TYR A 1104 37.28 20.33 -13.57
N ASN A 1105 38.62 20.41 -13.66
CA ASN A 1105 39.37 20.50 -14.91
C ASN A 1105 39.97 19.17 -15.38
N MET A 1106 39.68 18.05 -14.71
CA MET A 1106 40.23 16.72 -15.05
C MET A 1106 39.23 15.72 -15.64
N ILE A 1107 37.95 16.08 -15.77
CA ILE A 1107 36.88 15.18 -16.26
C ILE A 1107 36.50 15.46 -17.72
N ASP A 1108 37.40 16.09 -18.49
CA ASP A 1108 37.32 16.14 -19.97
C ASP A 1108 38.68 15.84 -20.63
N GLY A 1109 39.62 15.22 -19.87
CA GLY A 1109 41.02 15.08 -20.26
C GLY A 1109 41.68 13.72 -19.97
N GLN A 1110 40.93 12.68 -19.59
CA GLN A 1110 41.50 11.35 -19.26
C GLN A 1110 40.86 10.18 -20.01
N ILE A 1111 40.73 10.30 -21.33
CA ILE A 1111 40.78 9.14 -22.24
C ILE A 1111 41.70 9.50 -23.43
N ASN A 1112 43.02 9.45 -23.21
CA ASN A 1112 44.07 9.19 -24.20
C ASN A 1112 45.44 9.41 -23.54
N ASN A 1113 46.15 8.33 -23.23
CA ASN A 1113 47.53 8.39 -22.74
C ASN A 1113 48.45 7.55 -23.65
N THR A 1114 48.28 7.76 -24.96
CA THR A 1114 49.17 7.27 -26.02
C THR A 1114 50.23 8.34 -26.28
N PRO A 1115 51.54 8.03 -26.18
CA PRO A 1115 52.59 9.03 -26.36
C PRO A 1115 52.61 9.56 -27.79
N THR A 1116 52.79 10.87 -27.93
CA THR A 1116 52.85 11.55 -29.24
C THR A 1116 54.14 11.21 -29.99
N ALA A 1117 54.15 11.46 -31.31
CA ALA A 1117 55.32 11.17 -32.13
C ALA A 1117 56.55 11.97 -31.64
N ALA A 1118 56.35 13.22 -31.22
CA ALA A 1118 57.40 14.08 -30.66
C ALA A 1118 58.03 13.49 -29.37
N GLU A 1119 57.23 12.99 -28.44
CA GLU A 1119 57.71 12.40 -27.17
C GLU A 1119 58.48 11.10 -27.40
N LEU A 1120 58.05 10.27 -28.36
CA LEU A 1120 58.78 9.07 -28.77
C LEU A 1120 60.09 9.44 -29.49
N GLU A 1121 60.11 10.47 -30.33
CA GLU A 1121 61.33 10.99 -30.96
C GLU A 1121 62.32 11.55 -29.94
N GLU A 1122 61.85 12.26 -28.91
CA GLU A 1122 62.70 12.81 -27.85
C GLU A 1122 63.25 11.69 -26.95
N LYS A 1123 62.44 10.68 -26.63
CA LYS A 1123 62.87 9.45 -25.94
C LYS A 1123 63.94 8.68 -26.73
N ALA A 1124 63.83 8.64 -28.07
CA ALA A 1124 64.85 8.06 -28.93
C ALA A 1124 66.14 8.91 -28.97
N LYS A 1125 66.03 10.24 -29.03
CA LYS A 1125 67.18 11.18 -28.96
C LYS A 1125 67.88 11.13 -27.60
N ALA A 1126 67.15 10.84 -26.52
CA ALA A 1126 67.68 10.59 -25.18
C ALA A 1126 68.31 9.18 -25.02
N GLY A 1127 68.36 8.36 -26.08
CA GLY A 1127 68.98 7.03 -26.08
C GLY A 1127 68.08 5.89 -25.57
N GLY A 1128 66.79 6.16 -25.34
CA GLY A 1128 65.81 5.13 -24.98
C GLY A 1128 65.35 4.32 -26.21
N GLN A 1129 65.15 3.02 -26.04
CA GLN A 1129 64.48 2.21 -27.06
C GLN A 1129 63.00 2.62 -27.21
N ILE A 1130 62.56 2.74 -28.46
CA ILE A 1130 61.16 2.95 -28.86
C ILE A 1130 60.74 1.92 -29.90
N SER A 1131 59.45 1.57 -29.94
CA SER A 1131 58.91 0.70 -30.98
C SER A 1131 58.59 1.49 -32.24
N LEU A 1132 59.05 1.00 -33.40
CA LEU A 1132 58.67 1.55 -34.71
C LEU A 1132 57.16 1.43 -35.00
N ALA A 1133 56.47 0.46 -34.37
CA ALA A 1133 55.03 0.31 -34.50
C ALA A 1133 54.27 1.41 -33.73
N GLU A 1134 54.65 1.68 -32.48
CA GLU A 1134 54.05 2.73 -31.64
C GLU A 1134 54.25 4.12 -32.27
N TYR A 1135 55.45 4.39 -32.79
CA TYR A 1135 55.74 5.64 -33.51
C TYR A 1135 54.92 5.79 -34.80
N ALA A 1136 54.68 4.69 -35.54
CA ALA A 1136 53.86 4.71 -36.74
C ALA A 1136 52.35 4.86 -36.45
N GLU A 1137 51.87 4.41 -35.28
CA GLU A 1137 50.49 4.65 -34.83
C GLU A 1137 50.30 6.10 -34.35
N ALA A 1138 51.26 6.67 -33.62
CA ALA A 1138 51.23 8.09 -33.23
C ALA A 1138 51.14 9.02 -34.47
N LEU A 1139 51.96 8.79 -35.49
CA LEU A 1139 51.91 9.55 -36.75
C LEU A 1139 50.61 9.33 -37.57
N LYS A 1140 49.91 8.21 -37.38
CA LYS A 1140 48.57 7.99 -37.97
C LYS A 1140 47.48 8.72 -37.19
N ALA A 1141 47.62 8.84 -35.87
CA ALA A 1141 46.67 9.57 -35.03
C ALA A 1141 46.71 11.09 -35.31
N GLU A 1142 47.91 11.68 -35.40
CA GLU A 1142 48.08 13.12 -35.73
C GLU A 1142 47.47 13.49 -37.08
N LYS A 1143 47.67 12.66 -38.12
CA LYS A 1143 47.04 12.86 -39.44
C LYS A 1143 45.51 12.79 -39.44
N LYS A 1144 44.90 12.19 -38.42
CA LYS A 1144 43.45 12.04 -38.30
C LYS A 1144 42.77 13.24 -37.63
N GLN A 1145 43.53 14.14 -37.01
CA GLN A 1145 43.03 15.35 -36.36
C GLN A 1145 42.98 16.57 -37.30
N THR A 1146 43.52 16.47 -38.53
CA THR A 1146 43.54 17.56 -39.51
C THR A 1146 42.55 17.32 -40.67
N GLU A 1147 41.26 17.40 -40.39
CA GLU A 1147 40.21 17.72 -41.38
C GLU A 1147 39.40 18.94 -40.90
N PRO A 1148 38.90 19.81 -41.81
CA PRO A 1148 38.49 21.17 -41.45
C PRO A 1148 37.07 21.30 -40.88
N GLU A 1149 36.95 22.11 -39.83
CA GLU A 1149 35.69 22.44 -39.16
C GLU A 1149 34.67 23.16 -40.07
N LYS A 1150 33.38 22.82 -39.90
CA LYS A 1150 32.25 23.58 -40.47
C LYS A 1150 31.89 24.77 -39.57
N LYS A 1151 31.47 25.87 -40.21
CA LYS A 1151 31.28 27.20 -39.60
C LYS A 1151 30.20 27.23 -38.49
N LEU A 1152 30.47 28.06 -37.48
CA LEU A 1152 29.53 28.48 -36.41
C LEU A 1152 28.18 28.98 -36.95
N SER A 1153 27.10 28.68 -36.24
CA SER A 1153 25.74 29.06 -36.63
C SER A 1153 25.41 30.54 -36.35
N ILE A 1154 24.52 31.11 -37.16
CA ILE A 1154 24.10 32.51 -37.11
C ILE A 1154 23.47 32.88 -35.74
N ARG A 1155 22.86 31.91 -35.04
CA ARG A 1155 22.30 32.10 -33.69
C ARG A 1155 23.36 32.48 -32.64
N ALA A 1156 24.58 31.92 -32.73
CA ALA A 1156 25.66 32.27 -31.81
C ALA A 1156 26.15 33.72 -32.03
N GLN A 1157 26.22 34.15 -33.30
CA GLN A 1157 26.62 35.52 -33.66
C GLN A 1157 25.60 36.57 -33.21
N LEU A 1158 24.30 36.27 -33.31
CA LEU A 1158 23.22 37.14 -32.83
C LEU A 1158 23.17 37.25 -31.29
N LYS A 1159 23.54 36.21 -30.55
CA LYS A 1159 23.59 36.25 -29.08
C LYS A 1159 24.72 37.16 -28.59
N ALA A 1160 25.92 37.02 -29.17
CA ALA A 1160 27.08 37.87 -28.85
C ALA A 1160 26.85 39.37 -29.21
N ALA A 1161 26.07 39.66 -30.25
CA ALA A 1161 25.75 41.04 -30.63
C ALA A 1161 24.78 41.75 -29.66
N LYS A 1162 23.93 41.01 -28.92
CA LYS A 1162 22.96 41.61 -27.99
C LYS A 1162 23.57 42.05 -26.66
N GLU A 1163 24.68 41.46 -26.22
CA GLU A 1163 25.32 41.78 -24.94
C GLU A 1163 26.22 43.05 -24.99
N GLN A 1164 26.47 43.63 -26.17
CA GLN A 1164 27.33 44.81 -26.35
C GLN A 1164 26.57 46.14 -26.46
N THR A 1165 25.44 46.31 -25.76
CA THR A 1165 24.73 47.60 -25.68
C THR A 1165 24.90 48.24 -24.29
N PRO A 1166 25.63 49.37 -24.13
CA PRO A 1166 25.98 49.90 -22.82
C PRO A 1166 24.82 50.60 -22.10
N LYS A 1167 24.64 50.30 -20.80
CA LYS A 1167 23.70 50.98 -19.89
C LYS A 1167 24.05 52.47 -19.77
N LYS A 1168 23.10 53.37 -20.08
CA LYS A 1168 23.22 54.81 -19.81
C LYS A 1168 23.13 55.11 -18.31
N GLN A 1169 23.98 56.03 -17.85
CA GLN A 1169 24.00 56.51 -16.46
C GLN A 1169 22.77 57.35 -16.11
N ALA A 1170 22.31 57.23 -14.87
CA ALA A 1170 21.31 58.13 -14.30
C ALA A 1170 21.91 59.52 -13.99
N ARG A 1171 21.16 60.58 -14.25
CA ARG A 1171 21.41 61.93 -13.71
C ARG A 1171 20.10 62.54 -13.24
N GLN A 1172 20.09 63.04 -12.01
CA GLN A 1172 19.03 63.89 -11.47
C GLN A 1172 19.01 65.24 -12.21
N LYS A 1173 17.82 65.75 -12.55
CA LYS A 1173 17.47 67.16 -12.27
C LYS A 1173 15.99 67.50 -12.53
N THR A 1174 15.40 68.12 -11.50
CA THR A 1174 14.39 69.21 -11.51
C THR A 1174 13.09 69.08 -12.29
N GLN A 1175 12.01 69.28 -11.53
CA GLN A 1175 10.77 69.99 -11.88
C GLN A 1175 10.99 71.09 -12.94
N ASP A 1176 10.13 71.12 -13.96
CA ASP A 1176 9.14 72.19 -14.18
C ASP A 1176 8.37 71.98 -15.51
N LEU A 1177 7.11 72.44 -15.53
CA LEU A 1177 6.19 72.57 -16.69
C LEU A 1177 5.75 71.24 -17.35
N GLU A 1178 4.48 70.83 -17.42
CA GLU A 1178 3.19 71.53 -17.26
C GLU A 1178 3.14 72.98 -17.78
N ARG A 1179 3.17 73.10 -19.13
CA ARG A 1179 2.25 73.97 -19.89
C ARG A 1179 2.47 73.85 -21.40
N SER A 1180 1.72 72.95 -22.04
CA SER A 1180 1.02 73.11 -23.34
C SER A 1180 0.46 71.76 -23.77
#